data_AF-A0A810NA98-F1
#
_entry.id   AF-A0A810NA98-F1
#
_cell.length_a   1.000
_cell.length_b   1.000
_cell.length_c   1.000
_cell.angle_alpha   90.00
_cell.angle_beta   90.00
_cell.angle_gamma   90.00
#
_symmetry.space_group_name_H-M   'P 1'
#
loop_
_entity.id
_entity.type
_entity.pdbx_description
1 polymer ?
#
loop_
_entity_poly.entity_id
_entity_poly.type
_entity_poly.pdbx_seq_one_letter_code
_entity_poly.pdbx_strand_id
1 'polypeptide(L)'
;MTTAEATYAQHAVWFTEQAGVAGTAYHMALGIHFDGALDERALTEACTAVTARHEGLSTAVETGADGVPHLVTATEKITLAGGPLTDDRVRAEIARPFDPRRGPLARFTLLTGAADRHLLLVTAHHLVFDGMSKDVLARDLAHAYDAAVAGRPADLGPAADHSGHAAAERDRVAAALPAARDYWASRWTPPGDVVLPGLSRQPVAAAPGATVEFDLDADLVAGTARLAADLGVSRFELLLAAVHALLHRYGNEALPVGVGLSTRTAETAGQIGLFVNELPVPAPAPDATFRAYACALRAELRQLYRHRDVPLAQAVSGLRPATALTPVSVGYRRRAPEPAFTGVATTIDWTVFGGTARNALHVQVVDSGTGLTVGLQHNPDVIPTDAVARIGAHLRTLLAGAVAAPDRAVDELPILPDRELDLVLEIFNGTARDYAADSVPARFAEQVRQRPTDIALVDGDRELTYAGLDAVSGRLAAALRDRGIGAGSLVAVGLHRSWTAVATLLAVLRSGAAYLPVDPDLPAARQAAILADAAPALVVTTATTTTADVAAELAGGPAVLPVDDLDTMPEPAGPEVTADPAGTDLAYVLYTSGSTGRPKGVRVPHAALANLLYAMGDALDSRPTDRWLALTSMSFDISLVEMFLPLVTGGRVVVAAGVSAADGAAVVRLVEAYAVTNVQATPSGWRVLLAAGIGGDDRDLVALAGGEVLPTALARELHDRVARVVNGYGPTEATIYATTEEVTRGREVTIGRPVANARAYVLDPRQRPLPIGVPGELVLGGAGVADGYLGRPELTAERFLDDPYDAPGGRLYRTGDLARWTTDGRLEFLGRADHQVKIRGHRVELGEIETRLLEHTGVAGCAVTLRDGDEGDSRLVGYVVPAGAEPDPAALRAHLAQTLPAVMVPATWVFLDTLPLNPSGKLDRAALPAPARERAEPATAGPDAAVGTGPDDDAPVVDEVVEEIRTIWQDVLQIDDIGLDEDLFDLGGHSLTITRISSRIHQRLGVELSLEVFFEMPTIAEIAEVVREARG
;
A
#
# COMPACT_ATOMS: atom_id res chain seq x y z
N MET A 1 -22.11 -5.84 -48.79
CA MET A 1 -22.19 -5.72 -47.32
C MET A 1 -22.90 -4.42 -47.02
N THR A 2 -23.90 -4.45 -46.16
CA THR A 2 -24.60 -3.26 -45.66
C THR A 2 -23.82 -2.71 -44.48
N THR A 3 -23.49 -1.42 -44.48
CA THR A 3 -22.88 -0.74 -43.33
C THR A 3 -23.78 -0.91 -42.10
N ALA A 4 -23.24 -1.43 -41.00
CA ALA A 4 -23.97 -1.64 -39.75
C ALA A 4 -23.24 -0.96 -38.59
N GLU A 5 -23.97 -0.42 -37.61
CA GLU A 5 -23.35 0.07 -36.36
C GLU A 5 -22.73 -1.10 -35.59
N ALA A 6 -21.57 -0.89 -35.00
CA ALA A 6 -20.89 -1.91 -34.22
C ALA A 6 -21.65 -2.26 -32.91
N THR A 7 -21.34 -3.44 -32.37
CA THR A 7 -21.83 -3.89 -31.06
C THR A 7 -21.26 -3.04 -29.92
N TYR A 8 -21.90 -3.02 -28.75
CA TYR A 8 -21.36 -2.25 -27.63
C TYR A 8 -20.01 -2.78 -27.14
N ALA A 9 -19.78 -4.10 -27.22
CA ALA A 9 -18.47 -4.68 -26.93
C ALA A 9 -17.40 -4.19 -27.92
N GLN A 10 -17.73 -4.12 -29.21
CA GLN A 10 -16.84 -3.55 -30.22
C GLN A 10 -16.61 -2.04 -30.03
N HIS A 11 -17.60 -1.29 -29.54
CA HIS A 11 -17.42 0.13 -29.18
C HIS A 11 -16.34 0.31 -28.12
N ALA A 12 -16.37 -0.51 -27.06
CA ALA A 12 -15.38 -0.43 -25.98
C ALA A 12 -13.95 -0.72 -26.48
N VAL A 13 -13.79 -1.76 -27.29
CA VAL A 13 -12.48 -2.10 -27.90
C VAL A 13 -12.03 -0.98 -28.86
N TRP A 14 -12.94 -0.47 -29.70
CA TRP A 14 -12.63 0.62 -30.64
C TRP A 14 -12.22 1.91 -29.94
N PHE A 15 -12.84 2.21 -28.81
CA PHE A 15 -12.47 3.37 -28.01
C PHE A 15 -11.02 3.30 -27.52
N THR A 16 -10.59 2.14 -27.01
CA THR A 16 -9.20 1.92 -26.61
C THR A 16 -8.22 2.03 -27.79
N GLU A 17 -8.62 1.57 -28.98
CA GLU A 17 -7.85 1.74 -30.23
C GLU A 17 -7.70 3.23 -30.59
N GLN A 18 -8.78 4.01 -30.55
CA GLN A 18 -8.73 5.44 -30.85
C GLN A 18 -7.94 6.25 -29.81
N ALA A 19 -7.88 5.78 -28.57
CA ALA A 19 -7.08 6.40 -27.52
C ALA A 19 -5.57 6.15 -27.69
N GLY A 20 -5.15 5.31 -28.65
CA GLY A 20 -3.72 5.02 -28.90
C GLY A 20 -3.05 4.13 -27.85
N VAL A 21 -3.80 3.66 -26.84
CA VAL A 21 -3.30 2.83 -25.74
C VAL A 21 -3.52 1.33 -25.96
N ALA A 22 -4.17 0.94 -27.05
CA ALA A 22 -4.40 -0.47 -27.38
C ALA A 22 -3.13 -1.18 -27.84
N GLY A 23 -2.37 -0.64 -28.80
CA GLY A 23 -1.20 -1.33 -29.35
C GLY A 23 -1.53 -2.76 -29.83
N THR A 24 -0.84 -3.77 -29.29
CA THR A 24 -1.14 -5.19 -29.58
C THR A 24 -2.11 -5.82 -28.56
N ALA A 25 -2.78 -5.02 -27.73
CA ALA A 25 -3.61 -5.45 -26.60
C ALA A 25 -4.75 -6.38 -26.95
N TYR A 26 -5.32 -6.15 -28.13
CA TYR A 26 -6.47 -6.88 -28.62
C TYR A 26 -6.08 -7.95 -29.64
N HIS A 27 -4.81 -8.35 -29.71
CA HIS A 27 -4.40 -9.46 -30.55
C HIS A 27 -4.70 -10.80 -29.86
N MET A 28 -5.46 -11.63 -30.55
CA MET A 28 -5.70 -13.02 -30.18
C MET A 28 -4.98 -13.93 -31.16
N ALA A 29 -4.42 -15.05 -30.67
CA ALA A 29 -3.78 -16.03 -31.53
C ALA A 29 -4.28 -17.46 -31.27
N LEU A 30 -4.09 -18.32 -32.27
CA LEU A 30 -4.34 -19.74 -32.25
C LEU A 30 -3.22 -20.43 -33.04
N GLY A 31 -2.56 -21.42 -32.44
CA GLY A 31 -1.58 -22.25 -33.11
C GLY A 31 -2.14 -23.63 -33.43
N ILE A 32 -2.02 -24.08 -34.68
CA ILE A 32 -2.33 -25.47 -35.05
C ILE A 32 -1.04 -26.10 -35.57
N HIS A 33 -0.49 -27.02 -34.78
CA HIS A 33 0.73 -27.76 -35.11
C HIS A 33 0.36 -29.00 -35.92
N PHE A 34 1.10 -29.21 -37.00
CA PHE A 34 1.00 -30.37 -37.87
C PHE A 34 2.33 -31.10 -37.91
N ASP A 35 2.31 -32.41 -37.67
CA ASP A 35 3.46 -33.30 -37.83
C ASP A 35 3.16 -34.29 -38.97
N GLY A 36 3.91 -34.17 -40.07
CA GLY A 36 3.81 -35.04 -41.25
C GLY A 36 3.39 -34.33 -42.53
N ALA A 37 3.05 -35.11 -43.56
CA ALA A 37 2.77 -34.60 -44.90
C ALA A 37 1.45 -33.81 -44.95
N LEU A 38 1.56 -32.47 -44.93
CA LEU A 38 0.44 -31.55 -45.02
C LEU A 38 0.11 -31.21 -46.48
N ASP A 39 -1.15 -31.43 -46.91
CA ASP A 39 -1.64 -30.89 -48.20
C ASP A 39 -1.87 -29.37 -48.10
N GLU A 40 -0.86 -28.57 -48.46
CA GLU A 40 -0.92 -27.10 -48.43
C GLU A 40 -2.01 -26.51 -49.35
N ARG A 41 -2.35 -27.19 -50.46
CA ARG A 41 -3.42 -26.76 -51.36
C ARG A 41 -4.78 -26.90 -50.65
N ALA A 42 -5.02 -28.06 -50.03
CA ALA A 42 -6.23 -28.29 -49.25
C ALA A 42 -6.35 -27.30 -48.08
N LEU A 43 -5.23 -26.95 -47.43
CA LEU A 43 -5.22 -25.95 -46.36
C LEU A 43 -5.55 -24.55 -46.86
N THR A 44 -5.04 -24.17 -48.03
CA THR A 44 -5.35 -22.87 -48.67
C THR A 44 -6.83 -22.77 -49.04
N GLU A 45 -7.40 -23.85 -49.59
CA GLU A 45 -8.83 -23.96 -49.90
C GLU A 45 -9.68 -23.89 -48.64
N ALA A 46 -9.25 -24.56 -47.55
CA ALA A 46 -9.91 -24.52 -46.26
C ALA A 46 -9.95 -23.10 -45.66
N CYS A 47 -8.83 -22.40 -45.63
CA CYS A 47 -8.76 -21.01 -45.15
C CYS A 47 -9.72 -20.10 -45.96
N THR A 48 -9.74 -20.27 -47.28
CA THR A 48 -10.62 -19.50 -48.18
C THR A 48 -12.10 -19.78 -47.89
N ALA A 49 -12.48 -21.05 -47.72
CA ALA A 49 -13.86 -21.44 -47.42
C ALA A 49 -14.34 -20.90 -46.06
N VAL A 50 -13.48 -20.93 -45.04
CA VAL A 50 -13.77 -20.41 -43.71
C VAL A 50 -13.92 -18.89 -43.73
N THR A 51 -13.01 -18.15 -44.38
CA THR A 51 -13.13 -16.70 -44.54
C THR A 51 -14.39 -16.31 -45.31
N ALA A 52 -14.79 -17.10 -46.31
CA ALA A 52 -16.02 -16.85 -47.08
C ALA A 52 -17.30 -17.09 -46.26
N ARG A 53 -17.28 -18.03 -45.31
CA ARG A 53 -18.41 -18.29 -44.41
C ARG A 53 -18.61 -17.17 -43.40
N HIS A 54 -17.53 -16.69 -42.80
CA HIS A 54 -17.58 -15.82 -41.63
C HIS A 54 -17.35 -14.36 -42.01
N GLU A 55 -18.44 -13.60 -42.13
CA GLU A 55 -18.41 -12.17 -42.47
C GLU A 55 -17.44 -11.37 -41.57
N GLY A 56 -17.40 -11.67 -40.26
CA GLY A 56 -16.52 -11.00 -39.29
C GLY A 56 -15.03 -11.02 -39.67
N LEU A 57 -14.54 -12.07 -40.34
CA LEU A 57 -13.16 -12.15 -40.79
C LEU A 57 -12.86 -11.19 -41.97
N SER A 58 -13.90 -10.71 -42.64
CA SER A 58 -13.83 -9.76 -43.76
C SER A 58 -14.33 -8.36 -43.36
N THR A 59 -14.35 -8.06 -42.06
CA THR A 59 -14.82 -6.77 -41.51
C THR A 59 -13.67 -5.83 -41.18
N ALA A 60 -13.87 -4.54 -41.44
CA ALA A 60 -13.11 -3.42 -40.90
C ALA A 60 -14.06 -2.46 -40.15
N VAL A 61 -13.51 -1.48 -39.44
CA VAL A 61 -14.27 -0.53 -38.62
C VAL A 61 -13.98 0.91 -39.07
N GLU A 62 -15.03 1.67 -39.39
CA GLU A 62 -14.94 3.09 -39.73
C GLU A 62 -15.73 3.93 -38.73
N THR A 63 -15.26 5.14 -38.42
CA THR A 63 -16.01 6.08 -37.59
C THR A 63 -16.97 6.88 -38.48
N GLY A 64 -18.26 6.81 -38.18
CA GLY A 64 -19.31 7.61 -38.81
C GLY A 64 -19.18 9.10 -38.48
N ALA A 65 -19.92 9.95 -39.21
CA ALA A 65 -19.92 11.39 -38.96
C ALA A 65 -20.40 11.75 -37.54
N ASP A 66 -21.25 10.92 -36.93
CA ASP A 66 -21.69 11.07 -35.55
C ASP A 66 -20.66 10.59 -34.51
N GLY A 67 -19.46 10.15 -34.93
CA GLY A 67 -18.44 9.59 -34.05
C GLY A 67 -18.66 8.12 -33.69
N VAL A 68 -19.65 7.45 -34.30
CA VAL A 68 -20.01 6.07 -33.97
C VAL A 68 -19.25 5.08 -34.84
N PRO A 69 -18.68 3.98 -34.29
CA PRO A 69 -18.04 2.95 -35.10
C PRO A 69 -19.07 2.12 -35.89
N HIS A 70 -18.79 1.93 -37.17
CA HIS A 70 -19.54 1.09 -38.09
C HIS A 70 -18.68 -0.05 -38.64
N LEU A 71 -19.28 -1.22 -38.76
CA LEU A 71 -18.73 -2.37 -39.44
C LEU A 71 -18.87 -2.20 -40.94
N VAL A 72 -17.75 -2.28 -41.65
CA VAL A 72 -17.65 -2.17 -43.11
C VAL A 72 -16.89 -3.36 -43.69
N THR A 73 -16.92 -3.53 -45.01
CA THR A 73 -16.11 -4.56 -45.67
C THR A 73 -14.64 -4.16 -45.64
N ALA A 74 -13.77 -5.07 -45.22
CA ALA A 74 -12.33 -4.87 -45.29
C ALA A 74 -11.87 -4.66 -46.75
N THR A 75 -10.91 -3.75 -46.91
CA THR A 75 -10.35 -3.41 -48.24
C THR A 75 -9.41 -4.49 -48.76
N GLU A 76 -8.70 -5.17 -47.87
CA GLU A 76 -7.78 -6.26 -48.21
C GLU A 76 -8.42 -7.63 -47.86
N LYS A 77 -8.03 -8.67 -48.61
CA LYS A 77 -8.52 -10.03 -48.40
C LYS A 77 -7.53 -10.85 -47.59
N ILE A 78 -8.04 -11.73 -46.74
CA ILE A 78 -7.21 -12.72 -46.06
C ILE A 78 -6.66 -13.71 -47.08
N THR A 79 -5.34 -13.93 -47.01
CA THR A 79 -4.63 -14.96 -47.77
C THR A 79 -3.76 -15.78 -46.82
N LEU A 80 -3.44 -17.02 -47.21
CA LEU A 80 -2.51 -17.86 -46.46
C LEU A 80 -1.07 -17.43 -46.80
N ALA A 81 -0.39 -16.83 -45.83
CA ALA A 81 1.02 -16.45 -45.97
C ALA A 81 1.94 -17.62 -45.60
N GLY A 82 3.14 -17.68 -46.18
CA GLY A 82 4.17 -18.69 -45.88
C GLY A 82 5.40 -18.11 -45.18
N GLY A 83 6.10 -18.92 -44.38
CA GLY A 83 7.38 -18.54 -43.78
C GLY A 83 8.10 -19.70 -43.08
N PRO A 84 9.35 -19.49 -42.61
CA PRO A 84 10.06 -20.49 -41.82
C PRO A 84 9.50 -20.55 -40.38
N LEU A 85 9.41 -21.75 -39.82
CA LEU A 85 9.05 -21.96 -38.42
C LEU A 85 10.25 -21.68 -37.51
N THR A 86 10.25 -20.48 -36.91
CA THR A 86 11.16 -20.07 -35.84
C THR A 86 10.39 -19.30 -34.77
N ASP A 87 10.85 -19.35 -33.52
CA ASP A 87 10.20 -18.64 -32.41
C ASP A 87 10.15 -17.12 -32.64
N ASP A 88 11.22 -16.54 -33.21
CA ASP A 88 11.25 -15.12 -33.58
C ASP A 88 10.18 -14.78 -34.61
N ARG A 89 9.95 -15.66 -35.59
CA ARG A 89 8.93 -15.44 -36.61
C ARG A 89 7.52 -15.52 -36.03
N VAL A 90 7.27 -16.47 -35.12
CA VAL A 90 5.99 -16.59 -34.40
C VAL A 90 5.73 -15.31 -33.58
N ARG A 91 6.70 -14.86 -32.77
CA ARG A 91 6.59 -13.62 -31.99
C ARG A 91 6.34 -12.40 -32.88
N ALA A 92 7.09 -12.26 -33.96
CA ALA A 92 6.94 -11.13 -34.88
C ALA A 92 5.56 -11.09 -35.54
N GLU A 93 4.98 -12.24 -35.88
CA GLU A 93 3.65 -12.28 -36.50
C GLU A 93 2.54 -11.94 -35.49
N ILE A 94 2.66 -12.39 -34.23
CA ILE A 94 1.74 -12.04 -33.13
C ILE A 94 1.82 -10.54 -32.81
N ALA A 95 3.02 -9.96 -32.79
CA ALA A 95 3.25 -8.56 -32.45
C ALA A 95 2.99 -7.59 -33.62
N ARG A 96 2.82 -8.09 -34.85
CA ARG A 96 2.55 -7.23 -36.00
C ARG A 96 1.17 -6.57 -35.84
N PRO A 97 1.07 -5.22 -35.88
CA PRO A 97 -0.17 -4.48 -35.63
C PRO A 97 -1.22 -4.71 -36.72
N PHE A 98 -2.50 -4.60 -36.35
CA PHE A 98 -3.61 -4.46 -37.29
C PHE A 98 -3.93 -2.98 -37.51
N ASP A 99 -4.45 -2.64 -38.68
CA ASP A 99 -5.13 -1.38 -38.93
C ASP A 99 -6.65 -1.66 -38.98
N PRO A 100 -7.40 -1.36 -37.89
CA PRO A 100 -8.82 -1.65 -37.85
C PRO A 100 -9.64 -0.92 -38.92
N ARG A 101 -9.13 0.20 -39.46
CA ARG A 101 -9.83 1.02 -40.47
C ARG A 101 -9.76 0.41 -41.86
N ARG A 102 -8.75 -0.41 -42.13
CA ARG A 102 -8.53 -1.00 -43.47
C ARG A 102 -8.86 -2.49 -43.52
N GLY A 103 -8.57 -3.22 -42.44
CA GLY A 103 -8.64 -4.68 -42.39
C GLY A 103 -7.69 -5.37 -43.39
N PRO A 104 -7.71 -6.72 -43.45
CA PRO A 104 -8.50 -7.64 -42.65
C PRO A 104 -7.99 -7.71 -41.21
N LEU A 105 -8.90 -8.03 -40.29
CA LEU A 105 -8.61 -8.15 -38.86
C LEU A 105 -8.29 -9.57 -38.42
N ALA A 106 -7.89 -10.41 -39.37
CA ALA A 106 -7.28 -11.71 -39.11
C ALA A 106 -6.22 -12.03 -40.19
N ARG A 107 -5.23 -12.82 -39.81
CA ARG A 107 -4.13 -13.29 -40.67
C ARG A 107 -3.88 -14.77 -40.42
N PHE A 108 -3.65 -15.50 -41.51
CA PHE A 108 -3.35 -16.93 -41.51
C PHE A 108 -1.93 -17.09 -42.04
N THR A 109 -1.03 -17.63 -41.22
CA THR A 109 0.38 -17.80 -41.59
C THR A 109 0.78 -19.25 -41.38
N LEU A 110 1.13 -19.95 -42.47
CA LEU A 110 1.74 -21.27 -42.41
C LEU A 110 3.26 -21.12 -42.26
N LEU A 111 3.76 -21.58 -41.12
CA LEU A 111 5.18 -21.61 -40.80
C LEU A 111 5.70 -23.04 -40.91
N THR A 112 6.69 -23.27 -41.78
CA THR A 112 7.23 -24.61 -42.07
C THR A 112 8.62 -24.77 -41.49
N GLY A 113 8.83 -25.83 -40.72
CA GLY A 113 10.08 -26.20 -40.06
C GLY A 113 10.76 -27.43 -40.66
N ALA A 114 11.76 -27.97 -39.95
CA ALA A 114 12.41 -29.22 -40.34
C ALA A 114 11.53 -30.44 -40.05
N ALA A 115 11.76 -31.55 -40.77
CA ALA A 115 11.11 -32.85 -40.56
C ALA A 115 9.57 -32.80 -40.68
N ASP A 116 9.06 -32.13 -41.72
CA ASP A 116 7.61 -32.03 -42.02
C ASP A 116 6.78 -31.50 -40.84
N ARG A 117 7.36 -30.58 -40.06
CA ARG A 117 6.67 -29.84 -39.00
C ARG A 117 6.13 -28.54 -39.54
N HIS A 118 4.85 -28.29 -39.33
CA HIS A 118 4.21 -27.05 -39.72
C HIS A 118 3.43 -26.45 -38.56
N LEU A 119 3.30 -25.13 -38.54
CA LEU A 119 2.44 -24.38 -37.64
C LEU A 119 1.57 -23.46 -38.48
N LEU A 120 0.25 -23.70 -38.50
CA LEU A 120 -0.69 -22.66 -38.92
C LEU A 120 -0.94 -21.74 -37.72
N LEU A 121 -0.36 -20.54 -37.80
CA LEU A 121 -0.59 -19.47 -36.84
C LEU A 121 -1.72 -18.58 -37.38
N VAL A 122 -2.82 -18.51 -36.62
CA VAL A 122 -3.91 -17.57 -36.90
C VAL A 122 -3.86 -16.47 -35.85
N THR A 123 -3.65 -15.23 -36.29
CA THR A 123 -3.70 -14.02 -35.44
C THR A 123 -4.90 -13.19 -35.85
N ALA A 124 -5.70 -12.73 -34.91
CA ALA A 124 -6.90 -11.92 -35.17
C ALA A 124 -7.08 -10.83 -34.12
N HIS A 125 -7.76 -9.75 -34.51
CA HIS A 125 -8.12 -8.66 -33.62
C HIS A 125 -9.38 -9.01 -32.81
N HIS A 126 -9.41 -8.63 -31.54
CA HIS A 126 -10.53 -8.93 -30.62
C HIS A 126 -11.86 -8.29 -31.06
N LEU A 127 -11.81 -7.28 -31.95
CA LEU A 127 -12.99 -6.67 -32.59
C LEU A 127 -13.83 -7.67 -33.40
N VAL A 128 -13.20 -8.74 -33.94
CA VAL A 128 -13.85 -9.73 -34.81
C VAL A 128 -13.63 -11.16 -34.34
N PHE A 129 -13.04 -11.33 -33.16
CA PHE A 129 -12.59 -12.62 -32.68
C PHE A 129 -12.68 -12.68 -31.14
N ASP A 130 -13.12 -13.81 -30.60
CA ASP A 130 -13.19 -14.05 -29.15
C ASP A 130 -12.68 -15.46 -28.80
N GLY A 131 -12.73 -15.82 -27.50
CA GLY A 131 -12.24 -17.11 -27.01
C GLY A 131 -12.92 -18.31 -27.66
N MET A 132 -14.25 -18.27 -27.85
CA MET A 132 -15.00 -19.35 -28.50
C MET A 132 -14.84 -19.37 -30.03
N SER A 133 -14.51 -18.22 -30.64
CA SER A 133 -14.20 -18.14 -32.06
C SER A 133 -13.00 -19.00 -32.43
N LYS A 134 -12.05 -19.23 -31.50
CA LYS A 134 -10.97 -20.19 -31.69
C LYS A 134 -11.51 -21.60 -31.98
N ASP A 135 -12.48 -22.08 -31.19
CA ASP A 135 -13.03 -23.43 -31.31
C ASP A 135 -13.81 -23.58 -32.64
N VAL A 136 -14.61 -22.56 -32.98
CA VAL A 136 -15.34 -22.49 -34.26
C VAL A 136 -14.38 -22.51 -35.44
N LEU A 137 -13.32 -21.71 -35.38
CA LEU A 137 -12.30 -21.61 -36.42
C LEU A 137 -11.59 -22.94 -36.64
N ALA A 138 -11.10 -23.58 -35.57
CA ALA A 138 -10.38 -24.85 -35.68
C ALA A 138 -11.25 -25.96 -36.27
N ARG A 139 -12.50 -26.06 -35.80
CA ARG A 139 -13.48 -27.03 -36.30
C ARG A 139 -13.77 -26.81 -37.79
N ASP A 140 -14.07 -25.57 -38.17
CA ASP A 140 -14.43 -25.26 -39.56
C ASP A 140 -13.24 -25.43 -40.51
N LEU A 141 -12.02 -25.10 -40.06
CA LEU A 141 -10.79 -25.36 -40.82
C LEU A 141 -10.58 -26.85 -41.06
N ALA A 142 -10.72 -27.69 -40.03
CA ALA A 142 -10.57 -29.13 -40.17
C ALA A 142 -11.60 -29.73 -41.13
N HIS A 143 -12.88 -29.37 -40.98
CA HIS A 143 -13.94 -29.83 -41.89
C HIS A 143 -13.71 -29.39 -43.33
N ALA A 144 -13.28 -28.14 -43.54
CA ALA A 144 -13.01 -27.63 -44.89
C ALA A 144 -11.76 -28.28 -45.51
N TYR A 145 -10.74 -28.54 -44.69
CA TYR A 145 -9.52 -29.26 -45.09
C TYR A 145 -9.85 -30.68 -45.54
N ASP A 146 -10.60 -31.43 -44.73
CA ASP A 146 -11.00 -32.81 -45.03
C ASP A 146 -11.82 -32.91 -46.32
N ALA A 147 -12.71 -31.93 -46.55
CA ALA A 147 -13.47 -31.85 -47.80
C ALA A 147 -12.55 -31.60 -49.00
N ALA A 148 -11.59 -30.68 -48.88
CA ALA A 148 -10.63 -30.34 -49.93
C ALA A 148 -9.65 -31.48 -50.26
N VAL A 149 -9.19 -32.23 -49.26
CA VAL A 149 -8.42 -33.47 -49.43
C VAL A 149 -9.24 -34.52 -50.18
N ALA A 150 -10.53 -34.63 -49.86
CA ALA A 150 -11.45 -35.55 -50.54
C ALA A 150 -11.93 -35.05 -51.92
N GLY A 151 -11.49 -33.88 -52.39
CA GLY A 151 -11.91 -33.29 -53.67
C GLY A 151 -13.39 -32.90 -53.72
N ARG A 152 -14.00 -32.54 -52.59
CA ARG A 152 -15.42 -32.15 -52.47
C ARG A 152 -15.55 -30.73 -51.90
N PRO A 153 -16.62 -29.98 -52.22
CA PRO A 153 -16.88 -28.70 -51.58
C PRO A 153 -17.14 -28.88 -50.08
N ALA A 154 -16.64 -27.94 -49.27
CA ALA A 154 -16.92 -27.91 -47.84
C ALA A 154 -18.36 -27.44 -47.57
N ASP A 155 -19.14 -28.23 -46.81
CA ASP A 155 -20.40 -27.79 -46.24
C ASP A 155 -20.17 -27.32 -44.81
N LEU A 156 -19.99 -26.02 -44.63
CA LEU A 156 -19.84 -25.40 -43.33
C LEU A 156 -21.20 -24.93 -42.77
N GLY A 157 -22.30 -25.01 -43.53
CA GLY A 157 -23.61 -24.44 -43.16
C GLY A 157 -23.76 -22.96 -43.55
N PRO A 158 -24.78 -22.25 -43.01
CA PRO A 158 -25.16 -20.93 -43.51
C PRO A 158 -24.06 -19.88 -43.27
N ALA A 159 -24.00 -18.88 -44.16
CA ALA A 159 -23.13 -17.72 -44.00
C ALA A 159 -23.46 -16.99 -42.69
N ALA A 160 -22.43 -16.61 -41.95
CA ALA A 160 -22.59 -15.82 -40.73
C ALA A 160 -22.92 -14.36 -41.12
N ASP A 161 -23.92 -13.79 -40.46
CA ASP A 161 -24.37 -12.40 -40.64
C ASP A 161 -24.02 -11.62 -39.37
N HIS A 162 -22.77 -11.15 -39.31
CA HIS A 162 -22.24 -10.40 -38.18
C HIS A 162 -22.84 -8.98 -38.14
N SER A 163 -23.07 -8.39 -39.31
CA SER A 163 -23.69 -7.06 -39.45
C SER A 163 -25.14 -7.07 -38.94
N GLY A 164 -25.93 -8.08 -39.33
CA GLY A 164 -27.30 -8.29 -38.82
C GLY A 164 -27.32 -8.63 -37.33
N HIS A 165 -26.33 -9.38 -36.84
CA HIS A 165 -26.18 -9.61 -35.40
C HIS A 165 -25.96 -8.32 -34.62
N ALA A 166 -25.09 -7.43 -35.11
CA ALA A 166 -24.80 -6.18 -34.43
C ALA A 166 -26.06 -5.32 -34.26
N ALA A 167 -26.88 -5.20 -35.31
CA ALA A 167 -28.18 -4.52 -35.21
C ALA A 167 -29.11 -5.19 -34.19
N ALA A 168 -29.23 -6.52 -34.24
CA ALA A 168 -30.08 -7.29 -33.32
C ALA A 168 -29.60 -7.25 -31.86
N GLU A 169 -28.30 -7.11 -31.60
CA GLU A 169 -27.79 -6.86 -30.25
C GLU A 169 -28.29 -5.52 -29.72
N ARG A 170 -28.22 -4.45 -30.52
CA ARG A 170 -28.59 -3.12 -30.06
C ARG A 170 -30.06 -3.04 -29.66
N ASP A 171 -30.94 -3.65 -30.45
CA ASP A 171 -32.36 -3.75 -30.12
C ASP A 171 -32.59 -4.54 -28.81
N ARG A 172 -31.87 -5.66 -28.63
CA ARG A 172 -31.93 -6.45 -27.39
C ARG A 172 -31.44 -5.67 -26.18
N VAL A 173 -30.33 -4.95 -26.30
CA VAL A 173 -29.78 -4.10 -25.22
C VAL A 173 -30.76 -2.99 -24.87
N ALA A 174 -31.27 -2.27 -25.86
CA ALA A 174 -32.23 -1.19 -25.63
C ALA A 174 -33.49 -1.68 -24.90
N ALA A 175 -34.00 -2.87 -25.28
CA ALA A 175 -35.15 -3.48 -24.61
C ALA A 175 -34.86 -3.93 -23.17
N ALA A 176 -33.64 -4.41 -22.89
CA ALA A 176 -33.23 -4.91 -21.58
C ALA A 176 -32.69 -3.81 -20.63
N LEU A 177 -32.36 -2.64 -21.16
CA LEU A 177 -31.67 -1.58 -20.44
C LEU A 177 -32.39 -1.08 -19.17
N PRO A 178 -33.73 -0.83 -19.16
CA PRO A 178 -34.41 -0.39 -17.95
C PRO A 178 -34.26 -1.38 -16.79
N ALA A 179 -34.44 -2.67 -17.06
CA ALA A 179 -34.30 -3.72 -16.04
C ALA A 179 -32.84 -3.88 -15.57
N ALA A 180 -31.86 -3.66 -16.46
CA ALA A 180 -30.45 -3.67 -16.10
C ALA A 180 -30.08 -2.46 -15.21
N ARG A 181 -30.62 -1.27 -15.49
CA ARG A 181 -30.44 -0.07 -14.63
C ARG A 181 -30.97 -0.31 -13.23
N ASP A 182 -32.19 -0.85 -13.11
CA ASP A 182 -32.77 -1.19 -11.81
C ASP A 182 -31.94 -2.23 -11.04
N TYR A 183 -31.40 -3.23 -11.75
CA TYR A 183 -30.53 -4.25 -11.15
C TYR A 183 -29.22 -3.64 -10.63
N TRP A 184 -28.53 -2.82 -11.44
CA TRP A 184 -27.22 -2.28 -11.08
C TRP A 184 -27.27 -1.15 -10.06
N ALA A 185 -28.36 -0.38 -10.00
CA ALA A 185 -28.53 0.74 -9.07
C ALA A 185 -28.33 0.36 -7.59
N SER A 186 -28.54 -0.90 -7.22
CA SER A 186 -28.36 -1.40 -5.84
C SER A 186 -27.22 -2.41 -5.67
N ARG A 187 -26.47 -2.72 -6.74
CA ARG A 187 -25.51 -3.85 -6.79
C ARG A 187 -24.11 -3.44 -7.21
N TRP A 188 -23.98 -2.35 -7.97
CA TRP A 188 -22.68 -1.83 -8.35
C TRP A 188 -22.15 -0.88 -7.30
N THR A 189 -20.89 -1.06 -6.95
CA THR A 189 -20.10 -0.07 -6.21
C THR A 189 -18.72 -0.08 -6.86
N PRO A 190 -18.15 1.09 -7.20
CA PRO A 190 -16.80 1.14 -7.75
C PRO A 190 -15.82 0.49 -6.77
N PRO A 191 -14.85 -0.31 -7.26
CA PRO A 191 -13.83 -0.88 -6.39
C PRO A 191 -13.00 0.24 -5.75
N GLY A 192 -12.69 0.10 -4.46
CA GLY A 192 -11.66 0.90 -3.80
C GLY A 192 -10.25 0.42 -4.15
N ASP A 193 -9.27 0.77 -3.31
CA ASP A 193 -7.90 0.29 -3.46
C ASP A 193 -7.85 -1.23 -3.43
N VAL A 194 -7.16 -1.80 -4.43
CA VAL A 194 -7.00 -3.25 -4.56
C VAL A 194 -5.73 -3.71 -3.88
N VAL A 195 -5.84 -4.82 -3.16
CA VAL A 195 -4.70 -5.46 -2.52
C VAL A 195 -4.39 -6.78 -3.21
N LEU A 196 -3.24 -6.83 -3.89
CA LEU A 196 -2.62 -8.04 -4.41
C LEU A 196 -1.13 -8.07 -4.02
N PRO A 197 -0.56 -9.26 -3.72
CA PRO A 197 0.88 -9.40 -3.50
C PRO A 197 1.70 -8.79 -4.64
N GLY A 198 2.60 -7.87 -4.31
CA GLY A 198 3.50 -7.24 -5.28
C GLY A 198 2.86 -6.20 -6.21
N LEU A 199 1.61 -5.81 -5.97
CA LEU A 199 0.95 -4.76 -6.75
C LEU A 199 1.64 -3.41 -6.53
N SER A 200 2.04 -2.78 -7.63
CA SER A 200 2.57 -1.42 -7.64
C SER A 200 1.45 -0.38 -7.47
N ARG A 201 1.84 0.86 -7.13
CA ARG A 201 0.91 2.00 -7.10
C ARG A 201 0.63 2.61 -8.48
N GLN A 202 1.23 2.07 -9.55
CA GLN A 202 0.97 2.58 -10.90
C GLN A 202 -0.45 2.21 -11.35
N PRO A 203 -1.13 3.09 -12.10
CA PRO A 203 -2.40 2.75 -12.72
C PRO A 203 -2.26 1.51 -13.60
N VAL A 204 -3.22 0.59 -13.50
CA VAL A 204 -3.26 -0.59 -14.36
C VAL A 204 -3.63 -0.14 -15.78
N ALA A 205 -2.66 -0.17 -16.69
CA ALA A 205 -2.87 0.09 -18.10
C ALA A 205 -2.66 -1.19 -18.94
N ALA A 206 -3.28 -1.22 -20.13
CA ALA A 206 -3.05 -2.28 -21.09
C ALA A 206 -1.58 -2.25 -21.54
N ALA A 207 -0.85 -3.34 -21.30
CA ALA A 207 0.58 -3.44 -21.61
C ALA A 207 0.98 -4.90 -21.87
N PRO A 208 2.17 -5.15 -22.46
CA PRO A 208 2.66 -6.49 -22.69
C PRO A 208 2.53 -7.37 -21.44
N GLY A 209 1.74 -8.43 -21.54
CA GLY A 209 1.38 -9.32 -20.44
C GLY A 209 2.23 -10.59 -20.41
N ALA A 210 2.50 -11.10 -19.21
CA ALA A 210 3.04 -12.43 -18.99
C ALA A 210 1.99 -13.35 -18.35
N THR A 211 2.17 -14.65 -18.49
CA THR A 211 1.28 -15.66 -17.91
C THR A 211 2.07 -16.64 -17.06
N VAL A 212 1.64 -16.84 -15.82
CA VAL A 212 2.09 -17.95 -14.96
C VAL A 212 1.06 -19.07 -15.04
N GLU A 213 1.47 -20.25 -15.49
CA GLU A 213 0.58 -21.40 -15.67
C GLU A 213 0.93 -22.53 -14.71
N PHE A 214 -0.09 -23.20 -14.18
CA PHE A 214 0.05 -24.41 -13.38
C PHE A 214 -1.17 -25.33 -13.52
N ASP A 215 -0.94 -26.63 -13.38
CA ASP A 215 -2.00 -27.64 -13.33
C ASP A 215 -2.44 -27.90 -11.89
N LEU A 216 -3.73 -28.19 -11.70
CA LEU A 216 -4.23 -28.75 -10.45
C LEU A 216 -3.98 -30.26 -10.42
N ASP A 217 -3.48 -30.75 -9.30
CA ASP A 217 -3.22 -32.19 -9.10
C ASP A 217 -4.53 -33.01 -9.21
N ALA A 218 -4.40 -34.26 -9.65
CA ALA A 218 -5.55 -35.14 -9.94
C ALA A 218 -6.54 -35.27 -8.76
N ASP A 219 -6.03 -35.33 -7.53
CA ASP A 219 -6.85 -35.43 -6.32
C ASP A 219 -7.66 -34.14 -6.08
N LEU A 220 -7.09 -32.98 -6.37
CA LEU A 220 -7.76 -31.70 -6.25
C LEU A 220 -8.78 -31.50 -7.38
N VAL A 221 -8.48 -31.92 -8.60
CA VAL A 221 -9.45 -31.96 -9.72
C VAL A 221 -10.64 -32.85 -9.39
N ALA A 222 -10.40 -34.05 -8.85
CA ALA A 222 -11.47 -34.94 -8.43
C ALA A 222 -12.25 -34.38 -7.22
N GLY A 223 -11.56 -33.75 -6.27
CA GLY A 223 -12.14 -33.11 -5.09
C GLY A 223 -13.06 -31.94 -5.43
N THR A 224 -12.61 -31.04 -6.30
CA THR A 224 -13.44 -29.92 -6.79
C THR A 224 -14.67 -30.41 -7.56
N ALA A 225 -14.54 -31.50 -8.32
CA ALA A 225 -15.68 -32.12 -9.01
C ALA A 225 -16.73 -32.69 -8.05
N ARG A 226 -16.28 -33.42 -7.03
CA ARG A 226 -17.17 -33.97 -5.99
C ARG A 226 -17.86 -32.86 -5.22
N LEU A 227 -17.09 -31.87 -4.74
CA LEU A 227 -17.63 -30.76 -3.98
C LEU A 227 -18.65 -29.96 -4.82
N ALA A 228 -18.33 -29.66 -6.10
CA ALA A 228 -19.27 -28.98 -6.98
C ALA A 228 -20.60 -29.75 -7.11
N ALA A 229 -20.54 -31.08 -7.28
CA ALA A 229 -21.73 -31.93 -7.32
C ALA A 229 -22.51 -31.93 -6.00
N ASP A 230 -21.83 -32.04 -4.86
CA ASP A 230 -22.43 -32.06 -3.52
C ASP A 230 -23.12 -30.74 -3.17
N LEU A 231 -22.57 -29.61 -3.62
CA LEU A 231 -23.16 -28.28 -3.45
C LEU A 231 -24.23 -27.97 -4.51
N GLY A 232 -24.31 -28.78 -5.57
CA GLY A 232 -25.12 -28.51 -6.75
C GLY A 232 -24.68 -27.27 -7.52
N VAL A 233 -23.40 -26.86 -7.42
CA VAL A 233 -22.80 -25.75 -8.16
C VAL A 233 -21.94 -26.29 -9.31
N SER A 234 -21.57 -25.43 -10.26
CA SER A 234 -20.59 -25.76 -11.30
C SER A 234 -19.16 -25.63 -10.78
N ARG A 235 -18.20 -26.30 -11.45
CA ARG A 235 -16.77 -26.10 -11.15
C ARG A 235 -16.34 -24.64 -11.34
N PHE A 236 -16.91 -23.94 -12.32
CA PHE A 236 -16.69 -22.51 -12.50
C PHE A 236 -17.12 -21.69 -11.27
N GLU A 237 -18.34 -21.92 -10.78
CA GLU A 237 -18.87 -21.24 -9.58
C GLU A 237 -17.99 -21.49 -8.34
N LEU A 238 -17.48 -22.72 -8.19
CA LEU A 238 -16.56 -23.08 -7.11
C LEU A 238 -15.21 -22.36 -7.20
N LEU A 239 -14.63 -22.27 -8.41
CA LEU A 239 -13.35 -21.60 -8.64
C LEU A 239 -13.49 -20.08 -8.49
N LEU A 240 -14.59 -19.50 -8.96
CA LEU A 240 -14.91 -18.09 -8.72
C LEU A 240 -15.04 -17.80 -7.23
N ALA A 241 -15.66 -18.71 -6.46
CA ALA A 241 -15.72 -18.61 -5.00
C ALA A 241 -14.34 -18.64 -4.35
N ALA A 242 -13.43 -19.48 -4.85
CA ALA A 242 -12.05 -19.53 -4.36
C ALA A 242 -11.27 -18.24 -4.67
N VAL A 243 -11.45 -17.64 -5.85
CA VAL A 243 -10.81 -16.36 -6.20
C VAL A 243 -11.32 -15.24 -5.30
N HIS A 244 -12.64 -15.09 -5.14
CA HIS A 244 -13.19 -14.08 -4.23
C HIS A 244 -12.77 -14.30 -2.78
N ALA A 245 -12.78 -15.55 -2.30
CA ALA A 245 -12.32 -15.90 -0.97
C ALA A 245 -10.83 -15.53 -0.78
N LEU A 246 -9.98 -15.76 -1.78
CA LEU A 246 -8.58 -15.36 -1.73
C LEU A 246 -8.41 -13.85 -1.66
N LEU A 247 -9.13 -13.10 -2.49
CA LEU A 247 -9.10 -11.63 -2.48
C LEU A 247 -9.57 -11.06 -1.13
N HIS A 248 -10.64 -11.63 -0.57
CA HIS A 248 -11.10 -11.30 0.77
C HIS A 248 -10.01 -11.49 1.81
N ARG A 249 -9.27 -12.61 1.73
CA ARG A 249 -8.16 -12.91 2.64
C ARG A 249 -6.91 -12.05 2.44
N TYR A 250 -6.80 -11.33 1.33
CA TYR A 250 -5.80 -10.27 1.16
C TYR A 250 -6.27 -8.92 1.73
N GLY A 251 -7.48 -8.82 2.29
CA GLY A 251 -8.04 -7.59 2.84
C GLY A 251 -8.99 -6.85 1.89
N ASN A 252 -9.42 -7.46 0.79
CA ASN A 252 -10.40 -6.86 -0.11
C ASN A 252 -11.84 -7.17 0.36
N GLU A 253 -12.51 -6.24 1.06
CA GLU A 253 -13.81 -6.52 1.70
C GLU A 253 -14.99 -6.68 0.71
N ALA A 254 -14.94 -6.02 -0.45
CA ALA A 254 -16.06 -6.02 -1.41
C ALA A 254 -15.61 -5.91 -2.88
N LEU A 255 -14.41 -6.40 -3.22
CA LEU A 255 -13.86 -6.27 -4.57
C LEU A 255 -14.69 -7.11 -5.57
N PRO A 256 -15.39 -6.48 -6.55
CA PRO A 256 -16.02 -7.23 -7.62
C PRO A 256 -15.00 -7.91 -8.51
N VAL A 257 -15.31 -9.12 -8.97
CA VAL A 257 -14.48 -9.87 -9.92
C VAL A 257 -15.16 -9.88 -11.28
N GLY A 258 -14.43 -9.48 -12.31
CA GLY A 258 -14.94 -9.49 -13.68
C GLY A 258 -15.13 -10.91 -14.19
N VAL A 259 -16.28 -11.20 -14.80
CA VAL A 259 -16.55 -12.49 -15.44
C VAL A 259 -16.98 -12.24 -16.87
N GLY A 260 -16.24 -12.81 -17.82
CA GLY A 260 -16.59 -12.80 -19.23
C GLY A 260 -17.75 -13.73 -19.53
N LEU A 261 -18.92 -13.17 -19.83
CA LEU A 261 -20.13 -13.92 -20.19
C LEU A 261 -20.34 -13.92 -21.70
N SER A 262 -20.67 -15.09 -22.24
CA SER A 262 -21.09 -15.22 -23.65
C SER A 262 -22.45 -14.56 -23.89
N THR A 263 -22.52 -13.71 -24.90
CA THR A 263 -23.77 -13.13 -25.44
C THR A 263 -24.31 -13.91 -26.65
N ARG A 264 -23.68 -15.05 -27.00
CA ARG A 264 -24.09 -15.89 -28.13
C ARG A 264 -25.49 -16.47 -27.93
N THR A 265 -26.25 -16.48 -29.02
CA THR A 265 -27.55 -17.15 -29.12
C THR A 265 -27.40 -18.50 -29.85
N ALA A 266 -28.48 -19.25 -30.02
CA ALA A 266 -28.45 -20.49 -30.81
C ALA A 266 -28.01 -20.23 -32.26
N GLU A 267 -28.41 -19.08 -32.82
CA GLU A 267 -28.10 -18.65 -34.18
C GLU A 267 -26.63 -18.23 -34.36
N THR A 268 -26.01 -17.65 -33.32
CA THR A 268 -24.62 -17.18 -33.37
C THR A 268 -23.61 -18.11 -32.71
N ALA A 269 -24.05 -19.24 -32.14
CA ALA A 269 -23.19 -20.23 -31.50
C ALA A 269 -22.09 -20.77 -32.43
N GLY A 270 -22.35 -20.84 -33.74
CA GLY A 270 -21.42 -21.35 -34.74
C GLY A 270 -20.62 -20.29 -35.50
N GLN A 271 -20.66 -19.01 -35.11
CA GLN A 271 -20.09 -17.89 -35.87
C GLN A 271 -18.76 -17.40 -35.28
N ILE A 272 -17.93 -16.73 -36.08
CA ILE A 272 -16.72 -16.03 -35.62
C ILE A 272 -17.03 -14.54 -35.43
N GLY A 273 -16.65 -13.96 -34.28
CA GLY A 273 -16.95 -12.58 -33.91
C GLY A 273 -16.66 -12.28 -32.44
N LEU A 274 -16.93 -11.05 -32.00
CA LEU A 274 -16.86 -10.64 -30.59
C LEU A 274 -18.23 -10.82 -29.91
N PHE A 275 -18.37 -11.83 -29.04
CA PHE A 275 -19.63 -12.13 -28.34
C PHE A 275 -19.43 -12.29 -26.83
N VAL A 276 -18.57 -11.46 -26.23
CA VAL A 276 -18.26 -11.50 -24.80
C VAL A 276 -18.63 -10.17 -24.17
N ASN A 277 -19.37 -10.21 -23.07
CA ASN A 277 -19.61 -9.08 -22.18
C ASN A 277 -19.02 -9.40 -20.82
N GLU A 278 -18.04 -8.61 -20.37
CA GLU A 278 -17.47 -8.76 -19.03
C GLU A 278 -18.31 -7.99 -18.03
N LEU A 279 -18.83 -8.68 -17.02
CA LEU A 279 -19.63 -8.07 -15.97
C LEU A 279 -19.03 -8.34 -14.59
N PRO A 280 -19.09 -7.37 -13.67
CA PRO A 280 -18.61 -7.55 -12.31
C PRO A 280 -19.54 -8.49 -11.54
N VAL A 281 -18.95 -9.45 -10.83
CA VAL A 281 -19.66 -10.27 -9.85
C VAL A 281 -19.32 -9.73 -8.47
N PRO A 282 -20.29 -9.21 -7.70
CA PRO A 282 -20.05 -8.74 -6.34
C PRO A 282 -19.56 -9.86 -5.42
N ALA A 283 -18.69 -9.52 -4.47
CA ALA A 283 -18.28 -10.45 -3.44
C ALA A 283 -19.45 -10.78 -2.49
N PRO A 284 -19.65 -12.07 -2.14
CA PRO A 284 -20.54 -12.45 -1.04
C PRO A 284 -20.11 -11.88 0.31
N ALA A 285 -21.04 -11.90 1.28
CA ALA A 285 -20.77 -11.48 2.64
C ALA A 285 -19.60 -12.29 3.28
N PRO A 286 -18.71 -11.63 4.05
CA PRO A 286 -17.42 -12.19 4.47
C PRO A 286 -17.51 -13.33 5.51
N ASP A 287 -18.49 -13.29 6.42
CA ASP A 287 -18.59 -14.25 7.55
C ASP A 287 -19.19 -15.62 7.18
N ALA A 288 -19.17 -15.98 5.89
CA ALA A 288 -19.74 -17.23 5.40
C ALA A 288 -18.75 -18.40 5.47
N THR A 289 -19.29 -19.62 5.60
CA THR A 289 -18.54 -20.84 5.27
C THR A 289 -18.26 -20.87 3.76
N PHE A 290 -17.22 -21.59 3.33
CA PHE A 290 -16.93 -21.70 1.89
C PHE A 290 -18.13 -22.26 1.10
N ARG A 291 -18.85 -23.22 1.67
CA ARG A 291 -20.12 -23.73 1.13
C ARG A 291 -21.13 -22.61 0.90
N ALA A 292 -21.39 -21.80 1.92
CA ALA A 292 -22.35 -20.70 1.82
C ALA A 292 -21.88 -19.65 0.80
N TYR A 293 -20.58 -19.38 0.75
CA TYR A 293 -19.95 -18.48 -0.20
C TYR A 293 -20.19 -18.91 -1.66
N ALA A 294 -19.93 -20.18 -1.99
CA ALA A 294 -20.15 -20.73 -3.33
C ALA A 294 -21.64 -20.75 -3.72
N CYS A 295 -22.52 -21.09 -2.79
CA CYS A 295 -23.98 -21.06 -3.01
C CYS A 295 -24.49 -19.64 -3.26
N ALA A 296 -23.97 -18.63 -2.54
CA ALA A 296 -24.31 -17.23 -2.73
C ALA A 296 -23.88 -16.74 -4.11
N LEU A 297 -22.65 -17.05 -4.55
CA LEU A 297 -22.17 -16.71 -5.89
C LEU A 297 -23.00 -17.35 -7.00
N ARG A 298 -23.43 -18.61 -6.84
CA ARG A 298 -24.36 -19.24 -7.78
C ARG A 298 -25.69 -18.48 -7.87
N ALA A 299 -26.24 -18.06 -6.73
CA ALA A 299 -27.47 -17.29 -6.71
C ALA A 299 -27.29 -15.94 -7.42
N GLU A 300 -26.15 -15.30 -7.22
CA GLU A 300 -25.81 -14.02 -7.85
C GLU A 300 -25.59 -14.16 -9.36
N LEU A 301 -24.77 -15.12 -9.79
CA LEU A 301 -24.53 -15.40 -11.20
C LEU A 301 -25.84 -15.68 -11.94
N ARG A 302 -26.79 -16.41 -11.33
CA ARG A 302 -28.11 -16.66 -11.93
C ARG A 302 -28.92 -15.39 -12.15
N GLN A 303 -28.79 -14.39 -11.29
CA GLN A 303 -29.42 -13.08 -11.49
C GLN A 303 -28.67 -12.33 -12.59
N LEU A 304 -27.35 -12.25 -12.50
CA LEU A 304 -26.47 -11.60 -13.47
C LEU A 304 -26.68 -12.12 -14.90
N TYR A 305 -26.88 -13.43 -15.08
CA TYR A 305 -27.13 -14.06 -16.38
C TYR A 305 -28.36 -13.48 -17.11
N ARG A 306 -29.35 -12.95 -16.39
CA ARG A 306 -30.53 -12.29 -16.99
C ARG A 306 -30.22 -10.92 -17.57
N HIS A 307 -29.11 -10.33 -17.16
CA HIS A 307 -28.64 -9.01 -17.56
C HIS A 307 -27.37 -9.07 -18.42
N ARG A 308 -26.89 -10.29 -18.76
CA ARG A 308 -25.63 -10.52 -19.47
C ARG A 308 -25.50 -9.80 -20.81
N ASP A 309 -26.62 -9.48 -21.45
CA ASP A 309 -26.63 -8.85 -22.77
C ASP A 309 -26.37 -7.34 -22.68
N VAL A 310 -26.56 -6.71 -21.50
CA VAL A 310 -26.38 -5.25 -21.31
C VAL A 310 -25.00 -4.95 -20.71
N PRO A 311 -24.13 -4.19 -21.41
CA PRO A 311 -22.85 -3.74 -20.85
C PRO A 311 -23.04 -2.85 -19.63
N LEU A 312 -22.14 -2.96 -18.64
CA LEU A 312 -22.22 -2.17 -17.40
C LEU A 312 -22.24 -0.66 -17.67
N ALA A 313 -21.41 -0.19 -18.61
CA ALA A 313 -21.32 1.22 -19.00
C ALA A 313 -22.60 1.81 -19.62
N GLN A 314 -23.56 0.97 -20.04
CA GLN A 314 -24.87 1.44 -20.48
C GLN A 314 -25.86 1.54 -19.31
N ALA A 315 -25.69 0.70 -18.30
CA ALA A 315 -26.61 0.60 -17.17
C ALA A 315 -26.23 1.49 -15.97
N VAL A 316 -24.97 1.94 -15.88
CA VAL A 316 -24.45 2.74 -14.76
C VAL A 316 -23.82 4.02 -15.27
N SER A 317 -24.23 5.17 -14.72
CA SER A 317 -23.62 6.49 -14.94
C SER A 317 -22.39 6.69 -14.03
N GLY A 318 -21.46 7.59 -14.38
CA GLY A 318 -20.30 7.89 -13.54
C GLY A 318 -19.13 6.90 -13.65
N LEU A 319 -19.17 5.94 -14.59
CA LEU A 319 -18.04 5.04 -14.80
C LEU A 319 -16.91 5.77 -15.51
N ARG A 320 -15.73 5.84 -14.89
CA ARG A 320 -14.51 6.39 -15.52
C ARG A 320 -13.84 5.30 -16.38
N PRO A 321 -13.72 5.49 -17.71
CA PRO A 321 -13.10 4.49 -18.60
C PRO A 321 -11.62 4.18 -18.31
N ALA A 322 -10.89 5.07 -17.63
CA ALA A 322 -9.47 4.92 -17.33
C ALA A 322 -9.19 4.00 -16.13
N THR A 323 -10.19 3.68 -15.30
CA THR A 323 -10.04 2.70 -14.21
C THR A 323 -10.53 1.34 -14.68
N ALA A 324 -9.71 0.30 -14.45
CA ALA A 324 -10.18 -1.07 -14.62
C ALA A 324 -11.36 -1.30 -13.66
N LEU A 325 -12.59 -1.35 -14.20
CA LEU A 325 -13.81 -1.59 -13.42
C LEU A 325 -13.73 -2.90 -12.61
N THR A 326 -12.94 -3.85 -13.11
CA THR A 326 -12.69 -5.17 -12.54
C THR A 326 -11.19 -5.42 -12.52
N PRO A 327 -10.44 -4.96 -11.49
CA PRO A 327 -8.99 -5.14 -11.44
C PRO A 327 -8.55 -6.60 -11.44
N VAL A 328 -9.44 -7.50 -11.02
CA VAL A 328 -9.30 -8.95 -11.14
C VAL A 328 -10.45 -9.51 -11.97
N SER A 329 -10.15 -10.37 -12.94
CA SER A 329 -11.15 -11.05 -13.76
C SER A 329 -10.90 -12.55 -13.86
N VAL A 330 -11.96 -13.32 -14.11
CA VAL A 330 -11.94 -14.77 -14.20
C VAL A 330 -12.58 -15.22 -15.51
N GLY A 331 -11.82 -15.98 -16.30
CA GLY A 331 -12.29 -16.72 -17.46
C GLY A 331 -12.35 -18.22 -17.16
N TYR A 332 -13.40 -18.89 -17.61
CA TYR A 332 -13.51 -20.35 -17.54
C TYR A 332 -13.91 -20.92 -18.88
N ARG A 333 -13.13 -21.88 -19.36
CA ARG A 333 -13.40 -22.57 -20.62
C ARG A 333 -13.29 -24.07 -20.44
N ARG A 334 -14.32 -24.78 -20.87
CA ARG A 334 -14.25 -26.23 -21.05
C ARG A 334 -13.69 -26.52 -22.44
N ARG A 335 -12.57 -27.24 -22.52
CA ARG A 335 -11.89 -27.58 -23.78
C ARG A 335 -12.83 -28.43 -24.64
N ALA A 336 -13.03 -28.01 -25.89
CA ALA A 336 -13.72 -28.83 -26.88
C ALA A 336 -12.80 -29.99 -27.34
N PRO A 337 -13.36 -31.11 -27.83
CA PRO A 337 -12.57 -32.14 -28.49
C PRO A 337 -11.76 -31.53 -29.65
N GLU A 338 -10.49 -31.88 -29.75
CA GLU A 338 -9.64 -31.33 -30.81
C GLU A 338 -10.10 -31.86 -32.17
N PRO A 339 -10.37 -30.97 -33.14
CA PRO A 339 -10.67 -31.41 -34.50
C PRO A 339 -9.43 -32.06 -35.13
N ALA A 340 -9.66 -33.18 -35.81
CA ALA A 340 -8.62 -33.91 -36.53
C ALA A 340 -8.54 -33.44 -37.98
N PHE A 341 -7.34 -33.40 -38.54
CA PHE A 341 -7.10 -33.11 -39.96
C PHE A 341 -6.69 -34.40 -40.66
N THR A 342 -7.38 -34.73 -41.75
CA THR A 342 -7.17 -36.01 -42.44
C THR A 342 -5.76 -36.12 -43.01
N GLY A 343 -5.04 -37.17 -42.63
CA GLY A 343 -3.72 -37.49 -43.19
C GLY A 343 -2.53 -36.83 -42.50
N VAL A 344 -2.74 -36.06 -41.42
CA VAL A 344 -1.65 -35.39 -40.68
C VAL A 344 -1.90 -35.39 -39.17
N ALA A 345 -0.87 -35.65 -38.36
CA ALA A 345 -1.00 -35.58 -36.91
C ALA A 345 -1.12 -34.11 -36.48
N THR A 346 -2.09 -33.80 -35.62
CA THR A 346 -2.42 -32.41 -35.26
C THR A 346 -2.43 -32.22 -33.75
N THR A 347 -1.89 -31.10 -33.28
CA THR A 347 -2.04 -30.61 -31.91
C THR A 347 -2.42 -29.13 -31.95
N ILE A 348 -3.41 -28.70 -31.16
CA ILE A 348 -3.83 -27.30 -31.14
C ILE A 348 -3.34 -26.63 -29.86
N ASP A 349 -2.60 -25.53 -30.05
CA ASP A 349 -2.19 -24.64 -28.98
C ASP A 349 -3.21 -23.51 -28.83
N TRP A 350 -4.05 -23.65 -27.80
CA TRP A 350 -5.06 -22.67 -27.44
C TRP A 350 -4.53 -21.53 -26.55
N THR A 351 -3.33 -21.72 -25.99
CA THR A 351 -2.70 -20.86 -24.98
C THR A 351 -1.91 -19.71 -25.60
N VAL A 352 -1.75 -19.68 -26.92
CA VAL A 352 -1.22 -18.53 -27.67
C VAL A 352 -2.17 -17.33 -27.51
N PHE A 353 -2.13 -16.66 -26.36
CA PHE A 353 -2.75 -15.36 -26.16
C PHE A 353 -1.72 -14.30 -26.52
N GLY A 354 -2.11 -13.34 -27.35
CA GLY A 354 -1.28 -12.15 -27.58
C GLY A 354 -1.02 -11.51 -26.22
N GLY A 355 0.27 -11.36 -25.90
CA GLY A 355 0.71 -11.03 -24.55
C GLY A 355 0.36 -9.61 -24.19
N THR A 356 -0.87 -9.35 -23.76
CA THR A 356 -1.28 -8.08 -23.16
C THR A 356 -2.21 -8.31 -21.99
N ALA A 357 -1.85 -7.77 -20.83
CA ALA A 357 -2.68 -7.79 -19.64
C ALA A 357 -3.53 -6.51 -19.60
N ARG A 358 -4.84 -6.68 -19.37
CA ARG A 358 -5.84 -5.60 -19.32
C ARG A 358 -6.34 -5.31 -17.91
N ASN A 359 -6.26 -6.31 -17.05
CA ASN A 359 -6.57 -6.24 -15.63
C ASN A 359 -5.26 -6.34 -14.84
N ALA A 360 -5.28 -6.02 -13.55
CA ALA A 360 -4.12 -6.27 -12.69
C ALA A 360 -3.80 -7.78 -12.66
N LEU A 361 -4.85 -8.60 -12.64
CA LEU A 361 -4.75 -10.05 -12.72
C LEU A 361 -5.96 -10.64 -13.48
N HIS A 362 -5.69 -11.44 -14.52
CA HIS A 362 -6.71 -12.25 -15.19
C HIS A 362 -6.45 -13.74 -14.92
N VAL A 363 -7.42 -14.42 -14.34
CA VAL A 363 -7.37 -15.85 -14.02
C VAL A 363 -8.14 -16.62 -15.09
N GLN A 364 -7.43 -17.34 -15.95
CA GLN A 364 -8.02 -18.20 -16.96
C GLN A 364 -7.93 -19.66 -16.53
N VAL A 365 -9.07 -20.35 -16.46
CA VAL A 365 -9.12 -21.80 -16.19
C VAL A 365 -9.52 -22.54 -17.46
N VAL A 366 -8.77 -23.59 -17.78
CA VAL A 366 -9.06 -24.53 -18.88
C VAL A 366 -9.38 -25.91 -18.29
N ASP A 367 -10.63 -26.35 -18.46
CA ASP A 367 -11.12 -27.65 -18.02
C ASP A 367 -11.10 -28.64 -19.20
N SER A 368 -10.18 -29.62 -19.16
CA SER A 368 -10.10 -30.68 -20.17
C SER A 368 -11.07 -31.85 -19.88
N GLY A 369 -11.82 -31.79 -18.79
CA GLY A 369 -12.65 -32.86 -18.26
C GLY A 369 -11.90 -33.74 -17.25
N THR A 370 -10.65 -34.09 -17.54
CA THR A 370 -9.77 -34.92 -16.70
C THR A 370 -8.72 -34.12 -15.94
N GLY A 371 -8.47 -32.86 -16.31
CA GLY A 371 -7.55 -31.95 -15.66
C GLY A 371 -8.05 -30.51 -15.70
N LEU A 372 -7.47 -29.67 -14.83
CA LEU A 372 -7.72 -28.24 -14.76
C LEU A 372 -6.38 -27.50 -14.81
N THR A 373 -6.20 -26.69 -15.84
CA THR A 373 -5.03 -25.82 -16.00
C THR A 373 -5.42 -24.39 -15.67
N VAL A 374 -4.64 -23.71 -14.83
CA VAL A 374 -4.87 -22.33 -14.40
C VAL A 374 -3.75 -21.45 -14.94
N GLY A 375 -4.11 -20.47 -15.77
CA GLY A 375 -3.23 -19.41 -16.24
C GLY A 375 -3.53 -18.09 -15.54
N LEU A 376 -2.50 -17.47 -14.98
CA LEU A 376 -2.56 -16.17 -14.31
C LEU A 376 -1.85 -15.13 -15.17
N GLN A 377 -2.62 -14.36 -15.92
CA GLN A 377 -2.09 -13.31 -16.79
C GLN A 377 -1.99 -11.98 -16.02
N HIS A 378 -0.86 -11.29 -16.17
CA HIS A 378 -0.58 -10.02 -15.50
C HIS A 378 0.35 -9.13 -16.33
N ASN A 379 0.43 -7.85 -15.97
CA ASN A 379 1.47 -6.94 -16.46
C ASN A 379 2.70 -7.04 -15.53
N PRO A 380 3.88 -7.48 -16.01
CA PRO A 380 5.09 -7.58 -15.18
C PRO A 380 5.57 -6.26 -14.58
N ASP A 381 5.26 -5.13 -15.21
CA ASP A 381 5.61 -3.79 -14.71
C ASP A 381 4.71 -3.36 -13.54
N VAL A 382 3.53 -3.97 -13.41
CA VAL A 382 2.54 -3.67 -12.37
C VAL A 382 2.57 -4.69 -11.23
N ILE A 383 2.71 -5.97 -11.55
CA ILE A 383 2.87 -7.07 -10.60
C ILE A 383 4.03 -7.95 -11.07
N PRO A 384 5.09 -8.15 -10.28
CA PRO A 384 6.17 -9.06 -10.64
C PRO A 384 5.70 -10.52 -10.83
N THR A 385 6.28 -11.22 -11.81
CA THR A 385 5.90 -12.60 -12.17
C THR A 385 6.02 -13.58 -11.00
N ASP A 386 7.01 -13.40 -10.13
CA ASP A 386 7.18 -14.23 -8.94
C ASP A 386 6.08 -13.99 -7.90
N ALA A 387 5.54 -12.76 -7.82
CA ALA A 387 4.40 -12.45 -6.97
C ALA A 387 3.12 -13.11 -7.50
N VAL A 388 2.91 -13.14 -8.81
CA VAL A 388 1.79 -13.85 -9.43
C VAL A 388 1.90 -15.37 -9.22
N ALA A 389 3.11 -15.93 -9.29
CA ALA A 389 3.33 -17.34 -8.94
C ALA A 389 2.94 -17.65 -7.48
N ARG A 390 3.21 -16.73 -6.53
CA ARG A 390 2.73 -16.86 -5.14
C ARG A 390 1.20 -16.82 -5.06
N ILE A 391 0.55 -15.90 -5.78
CA ILE A 391 -0.93 -15.84 -5.85
C ILE A 391 -1.49 -17.19 -6.33
N GLY A 392 -0.89 -17.82 -7.34
CA GLY A 392 -1.27 -19.16 -7.80
C GLY A 392 -1.12 -20.24 -6.74
N ALA A 393 -0.01 -20.21 -5.98
CA ALA A 393 0.20 -21.12 -4.86
C ALA A 393 -0.82 -20.91 -3.73
N HIS A 394 -1.22 -19.66 -3.46
CA HIS A 394 -2.26 -19.34 -2.48
C HIS A 394 -3.62 -19.86 -2.92
N LEU A 395 -4.00 -19.64 -4.19
CA LEU A 395 -5.25 -20.14 -4.77
C LEU A 395 -5.34 -21.67 -4.67
N ARG A 396 -4.25 -22.38 -4.99
CA ARG A 396 -4.19 -23.84 -4.86
C ARG A 396 -4.37 -24.30 -3.40
N THR A 397 -3.70 -23.63 -2.46
CA THR A 397 -3.79 -23.94 -1.03
C THR A 397 -5.20 -23.73 -0.48
N LEU A 398 -5.81 -22.59 -0.83
CA LEU A 398 -7.19 -22.26 -0.46
C LEU A 398 -8.18 -23.28 -1.06
N LEU A 399 -8.04 -23.65 -2.33
CA LEU A 399 -8.87 -24.66 -2.98
C LEU A 399 -8.76 -26.03 -2.28
N ALA A 400 -7.55 -26.45 -1.92
CA ALA A 400 -7.34 -27.70 -1.19
C ALA A 400 -8.02 -27.66 0.19
N GLY A 401 -7.87 -26.56 0.93
CA GLY A 401 -8.55 -26.36 2.21
C GLY A 401 -10.09 -26.37 2.09
N ALA A 402 -10.62 -25.71 1.06
CA ALA A 402 -12.05 -25.65 0.77
C ALA A 402 -12.64 -27.03 0.41
N VAL A 403 -11.91 -27.84 -0.36
CA VAL A 403 -12.29 -29.22 -0.69
C VAL A 403 -12.29 -30.12 0.55
N ALA A 404 -11.31 -29.94 1.43
CA ALA A 404 -11.19 -30.75 2.65
C ALA A 404 -12.23 -30.37 3.72
N ALA A 405 -12.54 -29.08 3.87
CA ALA A 405 -13.41 -28.56 4.93
C ALA A 405 -14.35 -27.45 4.41
N PRO A 406 -15.34 -27.77 3.56
CA PRO A 406 -16.21 -26.76 2.93
C PRO A 406 -17.12 -26.02 3.91
N ASP A 407 -17.33 -26.58 5.10
CA ASP A 407 -18.14 -25.98 6.17
C ASP A 407 -17.32 -25.09 7.12
N ARG A 408 -16.03 -24.91 6.85
CA ARG A 408 -15.17 -23.97 7.58
C ARG A 408 -15.41 -22.54 7.08
N ALA A 409 -15.31 -21.57 7.98
CA ALA A 409 -15.35 -20.15 7.60
C ALA A 409 -14.23 -19.83 6.59
N VAL A 410 -14.52 -19.01 5.59
CA VAL A 410 -13.53 -18.59 4.56
C VAL A 410 -12.28 -18.01 5.21
N ASP A 411 -12.49 -17.25 6.28
CA ASP A 411 -11.45 -16.70 7.12
C ASP A 411 -10.48 -17.75 7.66
N GLU A 412 -10.94 -18.93 8.02
CA GLU A 412 -10.09 -19.94 8.65
C GLU A 412 -9.45 -20.93 7.68
N LEU A 413 -9.75 -20.81 6.38
CA LEU A 413 -9.11 -21.66 5.38
C LEU A 413 -7.61 -21.34 5.26
N PRO A 414 -6.75 -22.34 5.03
CA PRO A 414 -5.33 -22.07 4.78
C PRO A 414 -5.17 -21.36 3.43
N ILE A 415 -4.34 -20.31 3.40
CA ILE A 415 -3.94 -19.64 2.15
C ILE A 415 -2.43 -19.69 1.92
N LEU A 416 -1.64 -19.86 2.99
CA LEU A 416 -0.18 -19.93 2.94
C LEU A 416 0.26 -21.37 2.67
N PRO A 417 1.05 -21.62 1.62
CA PRO A 417 1.80 -22.86 1.50
C PRO A 417 2.75 -23.04 2.69
N ASP A 418 3.03 -24.28 3.09
CA ASP A 418 3.86 -24.59 4.27
C ASP A 418 5.21 -23.86 4.28
N ARG A 419 5.87 -23.76 3.11
CA ARG A 419 7.14 -23.04 2.97
C ARG A 419 7.02 -21.55 3.25
N GLU A 420 5.92 -20.91 2.82
CA GLU A 420 5.72 -19.48 3.06
C GLU A 420 5.31 -19.21 4.49
N LEU A 421 4.52 -20.10 5.10
CA LEU A 421 4.21 -20.05 6.52
C LEU A 421 5.49 -20.14 7.37
N ASP A 422 6.39 -21.08 7.04
CA ASP A 422 7.70 -21.23 7.69
C ASP A 422 8.59 -19.99 7.48
N LEU A 423 8.52 -19.34 6.31
CA LEU A 423 9.24 -18.09 6.06
C LEU A 423 8.79 -16.97 7.01
N VAL A 424 7.49 -16.71 7.10
CA VAL A 424 6.95 -15.55 7.84
C VAL A 424 6.86 -15.78 9.35
N LEU A 425 6.83 -17.04 9.81
CA LEU A 425 6.80 -17.37 11.23
C LEU A 425 8.21 -17.65 11.80
N GLU A 426 9.04 -18.42 11.10
CA GLU A 426 10.31 -18.92 11.65
C GLU A 426 11.53 -18.30 10.99
N ILE A 427 11.67 -18.37 9.65
CA ILE A 427 12.93 -18.00 8.98
C ILE A 427 13.20 -16.49 9.08
N PHE A 428 12.20 -15.64 8.84
CA PHE A 428 12.35 -14.19 8.98
C PHE A 428 12.50 -13.76 10.46
N ASN A 429 12.09 -14.61 11.39
CA ASN A 429 12.21 -14.42 12.83
C ASN A 429 13.35 -15.24 13.46
N GLY A 430 14.26 -15.79 12.65
CA GLY A 430 15.42 -16.57 13.09
C GLY A 430 16.52 -15.69 13.70
N THR A 431 16.20 -14.99 14.79
CA THR A 431 17.02 -13.93 15.39
C THR A 431 17.63 -14.31 16.74
N ALA A 432 17.48 -15.56 17.17
CA ALA A 432 17.98 -16.04 18.46
C ALA A 432 19.50 -15.80 18.60
N ARG A 433 19.89 -15.14 19.71
CA ARG A 433 21.28 -14.86 20.11
C ARG A 433 21.43 -15.01 21.62
N ASP A 434 22.46 -15.72 22.03
CA ASP A 434 22.81 -15.84 23.45
C ASP A 434 23.63 -14.62 23.89
N TYR A 435 23.03 -13.75 24.70
CA TYR A 435 23.74 -12.67 25.38
C TYR A 435 24.02 -13.02 26.84
N ALA A 436 25.21 -12.66 27.32
CA ALA A 436 25.76 -13.25 28.54
C ALA A 436 25.24 -12.66 29.87
N ALA A 437 24.50 -11.54 29.88
CA ALA A 437 23.82 -11.04 31.07
C ALA A 437 22.75 -10.03 30.71
N ASP A 438 21.81 -9.93 31.64
CA ASP A 438 20.47 -9.44 31.39
C ASP A 438 20.25 -8.05 31.98
N SER A 439 21.29 -7.34 32.43
CA SER A 439 21.18 -6.00 33.03
C SER A 439 22.30 -5.05 32.61
N VAL A 440 21.96 -3.77 32.44
CA VAL A 440 22.91 -2.69 32.09
C VAL A 440 24.02 -2.52 33.16
N PRO A 441 23.73 -2.52 34.47
CA PRO A 441 24.77 -2.43 35.51
C PRO A 441 25.85 -3.51 35.42
N ALA A 442 25.44 -4.78 35.24
CA ALA A 442 26.38 -5.89 35.14
C ALA A 442 27.33 -5.73 33.93
N ARG A 443 26.80 -5.16 32.85
CA ARG A 443 27.50 -4.96 31.57
C ARG A 443 28.46 -3.80 31.62
N PHE A 444 28.03 -2.69 32.20
CA PHE A 444 28.92 -1.57 32.50
C PHE A 444 30.07 -2.01 33.41
N ALA A 445 29.79 -2.77 34.48
CA ALA A 445 30.82 -3.27 35.40
C ALA A 445 31.85 -4.18 34.71
N GLU A 446 31.47 -4.92 33.67
CA GLU A 446 32.42 -5.68 32.85
C GLU A 446 33.35 -4.75 32.07
N GLN A 447 32.82 -3.70 31.43
CA GLN A 447 33.66 -2.71 30.75
C GLN A 447 34.59 -1.97 31.72
N VAL A 448 34.13 -1.66 32.94
CA VAL A 448 34.99 -1.06 33.99
C VAL A 448 36.18 -1.96 34.32
N ARG A 449 35.98 -3.29 34.40
CA ARG A 449 37.08 -4.24 34.63
C ARG A 449 38.04 -4.33 33.45
N GLN A 450 37.51 -4.31 32.23
CA GLN A 450 38.32 -4.44 31.02
C GLN A 450 39.06 -3.15 30.66
N ARG A 451 38.48 -1.98 30.98
CA ARG A 451 38.88 -0.66 30.45
C ARG A 451 38.86 0.46 31.51
N PRO A 452 39.42 0.26 32.70
CA PRO A 452 39.24 1.20 33.82
C PRO A 452 39.75 2.63 33.53
N THR A 453 40.76 2.74 32.65
CA THR A 453 41.44 4.01 32.31
C THR A 453 40.92 4.66 31.03
N ASP A 454 40.10 3.96 30.24
CA ASP A 454 39.55 4.52 28.99
C ASP A 454 38.46 5.54 29.33
N ILE A 455 38.29 6.57 28.49
CA ILE A 455 37.28 7.62 28.70
C ILE A 455 35.89 7.06 28.37
N ALA A 456 35.01 7.04 29.37
CA ALA A 456 33.63 6.60 29.22
C ALA A 456 32.70 7.75 28.82
N LEU A 457 32.94 8.95 29.36
CA LEU A 457 32.03 10.08 29.20
C LEU A 457 32.75 11.43 29.13
N VAL A 458 32.17 12.34 28.35
CA VAL A 458 32.62 13.73 28.16
C VAL A 458 31.47 14.68 28.34
N ASP A 459 31.71 15.76 29.06
CA ASP A 459 30.81 16.91 29.15
C ASP A 459 31.65 18.20 29.23
N GLY A 460 31.78 18.89 28.09
CA GLY A 460 32.71 20.02 27.96
C GLY A 460 34.16 19.62 28.27
N ASP A 461 34.80 20.35 29.17
CA ASP A 461 36.19 20.08 29.61
C ASP A 461 36.31 18.89 30.57
N ARG A 462 35.18 18.29 30.98
CA ARG A 462 35.18 17.18 31.92
C ARG A 462 35.21 15.85 31.19
N GLU A 463 36.23 15.05 31.47
CA GLU A 463 36.36 13.67 31.01
C GLU A 463 36.32 12.71 32.21
N LEU A 464 35.45 11.71 32.15
CA LEU A 464 35.38 10.64 33.14
C LEU A 464 35.84 9.33 32.50
N THR A 465 36.80 8.66 33.15
CA THR A 465 37.14 7.28 32.79
C THR A 465 36.03 6.33 33.22
N TYR A 466 36.04 5.09 32.71
CA TYR A 466 35.13 4.04 33.19
C TYR A 466 35.21 3.86 34.71
N ALA A 467 36.41 3.79 35.29
CA ALA A 467 36.58 3.68 36.74
C ALA A 467 36.10 4.94 37.49
N GLY A 468 36.27 6.13 36.90
CA GLY A 468 35.77 7.39 37.49
C GLY A 468 34.25 7.45 37.51
N LEU A 469 33.60 7.10 36.40
CA LEU A 469 32.14 7.05 36.29
C LEU A 469 31.55 5.96 37.21
N ASP A 470 32.22 4.81 37.32
CA ASP A 470 31.88 3.75 38.26
C ASP A 470 31.93 4.24 39.71
N ALA A 471 33.01 4.89 40.13
CA ALA A 471 33.12 5.40 41.49
C ALA A 471 32.00 6.41 41.84
N VAL A 472 31.74 7.40 40.98
CA VAL A 472 30.73 8.44 41.27
C VAL A 472 29.31 7.86 41.28
N SER A 473 28.95 7.06 40.28
CA SER A 473 27.62 6.42 40.23
C SER A 473 27.44 5.43 41.39
N GLY A 474 28.52 4.82 41.86
CA GLY A 474 28.57 3.93 43.01
C GLY A 474 28.23 4.62 44.34
N ARG A 475 28.85 5.78 44.59
CA ARG A 475 28.54 6.61 45.75
C ARG A 475 27.08 7.03 45.79
N LEU A 476 26.55 7.49 44.65
CA LEU A 476 25.15 7.87 44.56
C LEU A 476 24.21 6.66 44.75
N ALA A 477 24.54 5.50 44.19
CA ALA A 477 23.77 4.27 44.39
C ALA A 477 23.72 3.86 45.87
N ALA A 478 24.84 4.00 46.60
CA ALA A 478 24.87 3.78 48.05
C ALA A 478 23.98 4.77 48.80
N ALA A 479 24.06 6.06 48.46
CA ALA A 479 23.22 7.09 49.08
C ALA A 479 21.72 6.88 48.81
N LEU A 480 21.34 6.32 47.66
CA LEU A 480 19.97 5.91 47.35
C LEU A 480 19.54 4.73 48.24
N ARG A 481 20.39 3.71 48.38
CA ARG A 481 20.09 2.55 49.25
C ARG A 481 19.96 2.91 50.73
N ASP A 482 20.77 3.84 51.22
CA ASP A 482 20.67 4.36 52.60
C ASP A 482 19.31 5.05 52.86
N ARG A 483 18.60 5.45 51.80
CA ARG A 483 17.24 6.02 51.83
C ARG A 483 16.15 4.99 51.55
N GLY A 484 16.49 3.70 51.50
CA GLY A 484 15.56 2.60 51.26
C GLY A 484 15.21 2.37 49.79
N ILE A 485 15.92 2.99 48.85
CA ILE A 485 15.72 2.76 47.42
C ILE A 485 16.42 1.46 46.99
N GLY A 486 15.69 0.60 46.28
CA GLY A 486 16.21 -0.66 45.74
C GLY A 486 15.21 -1.35 44.81
N ALA A 487 15.28 -2.67 44.70
CA ALA A 487 14.39 -3.49 43.87
C ALA A 487 12.91 -3.13 44.08
N GLY A 488 12.19 -2.88 42.98
CA GLY A 488 10.78 -2.48 42.99
C GLY A 488 10.52 -0.99 43.28
N SER A 489 11.55 -0.21 43.60
CA SER A 489 11.43 1.25 43.72
C SER A 489 11.47 1.92 42.35
N LEU A 490 10.71 3.01 42.19
CA LEU A 490 10.77 3.89 41.03
C LEU A 490 11.35 5.24 41.46
N VAL A 491 12.40 5.71 40.79
CA VAL A 491 13.05 7.00 41.07
C VAL A 491 12.82 7.94 39.89
N ALA A 492 12.15 9.06 40.11
CA ALA A 492 12.02 10.09 39.09
C ALA A 492 13.32 10.88 38.96
N VAL A 493 13.77 11.13 37.74
CA VAL A 493 15.00 11.86 37.43
C VAL A 493 14.63 13.10 36.62
N GLY A 494 14.66 14.25 37.30
CA GLY A 494 14.36 15.57 36.72
C GLY A 494 15.62 16.39 36.53
N LEU A 495 16.47 15.96 35.59
CA LEU A 495 17.75 16.60 35.29
C LEU A 495 17.81 16.96 33.79
N HIS A 496 18.54 18.02 33.44
CA HIS A 496 18.93 18.26 32.06
C HIS A 496 20.11 17.36 31.65
N ARG A 497 20.30 17.15 30.34
CA ARG A 497 21.46 16.40 29.80
C ARG A 497 22.77 16.97 30.36
N SER A 498 23.52 16.13 31.04
CA SER A 498 24.81 16.45 31.68
C SER A 498 25.51 15.14 32.06
N TRP A 499 26.79 15.21 32.40
CA TRP A 499 27.50 14.08 33.01
C TRP A 499 26.82 13.60 34.31
N THR A 500 26.28 14.54 35.10
CA THR A 500 25.52 14.26 36.33
C THR A 500 24.31 13.40 36.04
N ALA A 501 23.55 13.72 34.99
CA ALA A 501 22.38 12.95 34.61
C ALA A 501 22.73 11.49 34.25
N VAL A 502 23.77 11.27 33.42
CA VAL A 502 24.19 9.91 33.05
C VAL A 502 24.67 9.12 34.28
N ALA A 503 25.45 9.75 35.17
CA ALA A 503 25.89 9.14 36.42
C ALA A 503 24.71 8.81 37.36
N THR A 504 23.68 9.68 37.41
CA THR A 504 22.44 9.44 38.17
C THR A 504 21.64 8.27 37.61
N LEU A 505 21.46 8.17 36.29
CA LEU A 505 20.74 7.05 35.68
C LEU A 505 21.43 5.72 36.01
N LEU A 506 22.76 5.65 35.85
CA LEU A 506 23.55 4.47 36.26
C LEU A 506 23.39 4.17 37.76
N ALA A 507 23.45 5.19 38.62
CA ALA A 507 23.31 5.02 40.07
C ALA A 507 21.94 4.44 40.46
N VAL A 508 20.87 4.89 39.82
CA VAL A 508 19.51 4.36 40.05
C VAL A 508 19.47 2.88 39.66
N LEU A 509 19.94 2.52 38.46
CA LEU A 509 19.98 1.12 38.02
C LEU A 509 20.85 0.24 38.94
N ARG A 510 22.01 0.75 39.38
CA ARG A 510 22.92 0.05 40.32
C ARG A 510 22.38 -0.08 41.74
N SER A 511 21.40 0.74 42.11
CA SER A 511 20.66 0.56 43.37
C SER A 511 19.65 -0.59 43.29
N GLY A 512 19.32 -1.06 42.08
CA GLY A 512 18.26 -2.04 41.79
C GLY A 512 16.90 -1.40 41.52
N ALA A 513 16.81 -0.07 41.52
CA ALA A 513 15.57 0.66 41.22
C ALA A 513 15.44 0.94 39.72
N ALA A 514 14.20 1.13 39.26
CA ALA A 514 13.92 1.69 37.95
C ALA A 514 13.97 3.22 37.99
N TYR A 515 14.37 3.85 36.89
CA TYR A 515 14.24 5.30 36.75
C TYR A 515 13.01 5.71 35.92
N LEU A 516 12.53 6.92 36.17
CA LEU A 516 11.47 7.61 35.42
C LEU A 516 12.01 8.98 34.98
N PRO A 517 12.37 9.18 33.71
CA PRO A 517 12.86 10.48 33.26
C PRO A 517 11.71 11.49 33.18
N VAL A 518 11.84 12.62 33.88
CA VAL A 518 10.89 13.74 33.83
C VAL A 518 11.62 14.94 33.26
N ASP A 519 11.31 15.30 32.01
CA ASP A 519 11.93 16.44 31.34
C ASP A 519 11.59 17.76 32.08
N PRO A 520 12.61 18.47 32.62
CA PRO A 520 12.38 19.71 33.36
C PRO A 520 11.78 20.85 32.53
N ASP A 521 11.87 20.76 31.20
CA ASP A 521 11.35 21.78 30.28
C ASP A 521 9.85 21.54 29.95
N LEU A 522 9.25 20.45 30.43
CA LEU A 522 7.80 20.23 30.31
C LEU A 522 7.00 21.21 31.18
N PRO A 523 5.77 21.56 30.79
CA PRO A 523 4.87 22.34 31.64
C PRO A 523 4.69 21.70 33.03
N ALA A 524 4.67 22.51 34.08
CA ALA A 524 4.55 22.05 35.46
C ALA A 524 3.35 21.10 35.69
N ALA A 525 2.20 21.39 35.06
CA ALA A 525 1.02 20.53 35.14
C ALA A 525 1.25 19.13 34.54
N ARG A 526 2.06 19.03 33.46
CA ARG A 526 2.42 17.75 32.85
C ARG A 526 3.39 16.96 33.71
N GLN A 527 4.39 17.63 34.30
CA GLN A 527 5.30 17.01 35.26
C GLN A 527 4.52 16.48 36.48
N ALA A 528 3.60 17.29 37.03
CA ALA A 528 2.74 16.90 38.15
C ALA A 528 1.88 15.67 37.81
N ALA A 529 1.29 15.63 36.61
CA ALA A 529 0.48 14.50 36.16
C ALA A 529 1.30 13.20 36.05
N ILE A 530 2.53 13.27 35.54
CA ILE A 530 3.45 12.13 35.45
C ILE A 530 3.83 11.64 36.85
N LEU A 531 4.28 12.55 37.73
CA LEU A 531 4.69 12.20 39.10
C LEU A 531 3.52 11.64 39.93
N ALA A 532 2.32 12.19 39.77
CA ALA A 532 1.13 11.71 40.47
C ALA A 532 0.67 10.33 39.99
N ASP A 533 0.74 10.04 38.68
CA ASP A 533 0.37 8.73 38.14
C ASP A 533 1.42 7.66 38.46
N ALA A 534 2.71 8.04 38.43
CA ALA A 534 3.82 7.12 38.65
C ALA A 534 4.11 6.83 40.14
N ALA A 535 3.80 7.79 41.01
CA ALA A 535 4.07 7.75 42.45
C ALA A 535 5.50 7.25 42.78
N PRO A 536 6.57 7.90 42.28
CA PRO A 536 7.94 7.47 42.53
C PRO A 536 8.27 7.55 44.03
N ALA A 537 9.22 6.73 44.48
CA ALA A 537 9.68 6.73 45.87
C ALA A 537 10.58 7.95 46.20
N LEU A 538 11.26 8.49 45.17
CA LEU A 538 12.19 9.61 45.28
C LEU A 538 12.24 10.38 43.96
N VAL A 539 12.47 11.69 44.04
CA VAL A 539 12.81 12.55 42.89
C VAL A 539 14.25 13.01 43.04
N VAL A 540 15.09 12.69 42.06
CA VAL A 540 16.47 13.20 41.95
C VAL A 540 16.49 14.35 40.95
N THR A 541 16.95 15.52 41.38
CA THR A 541 16.88 16.76 40.60
C THR A 541 17.94 17.76 41.07
N THR A 542 18.02 18.95 40.47
CA THR A 542 18.86 20.05 40.99
C THR A 542 18.00 20.99 41.85
N ALA A 543 18.63 21.80 42.71
CA ALA A 543 17.90 22.78 43.52
C ALA A 543 17.17 23.87 42.70
N THR A 544 17.52 24.02 41.42
CA THR A 544 17.04 25.11 40.55
C THR A 544 16.07 24.67 39.45
N THR A 545 15.76 23.38 39.34
CA THR A 545 14.87 22.84 38.30
C THR A 545 13.41 22.89 38.74
N THR A 546 12.52 23.20 37.80
CA THR A 546 11.06 23.26 38.01
C THR A 546 10.49 21.97 38.60
N THR A 547 11.10 20.82 38.31
CA THR A 547 10.70 19.51 38.84
C THR A 547 10.79 19.44 40.37
N ALA A 548 11.74 20.14 41.00
CA ALA A 548 11.86 20.19 42.45
C ALA A 548 10.65 20.88 43.09
N ASP A 549 10.25 22.02 42.52
CA ASP A 549 9.08 22.78 42.98
C ASP A 549 7.80 21.97 42.78
N VAL A 550 7.63 21.37 41.60
CA VAL A 550 6.46 20.52 41.29
C VAL A 550 6.36 19.33 42.24
N ALA A 551 7.48 18.67 42.55
CA ALA A 551 7.50 17.55 43.49
C ALA A 551 7.11 17.97 44.92
N ALA A 552 7.57 19.16 45.35
CA ALA A 552 7.27 19.70 46.67
C ALA A 552 5.80 20.16 46.83
N GLU A 553 5.17 20.63 45.75
CA GLU A 553 3.77 21.08 45.74
C GLU A 553 2.76 19.92 45.67
N LEU A 554 3.18 18.73 45.26
CA LEU A 554 2.31 17.54 45.23
C LEU A 554 1.93 17.10 46.65
N ALA A 555 0.62 17.00 46.90
CA ALA A 555 0.10 16.55 48.19
C ALA A 555 0.52 15.11 48.49
N GLY A 556 1.33 14.91 49.54
CA GLY A 556 1.94 13.61 49.85
C GLY A 556 3.02 13.20 48.85
N GLY A 557 3.65 14.18 48.18
CA GLY A 557 4.66 13.98 47.16
C GLY A 557 5.93 13.27 47.64
N PRO A 558 6.73 12.73 46.70
CA PRO A 558 7.97 12.02 46.98
C PRO A 558 9.02 12.92 47.65
N ALA A 559 9.94 12.31 48.39
CA ALA A 559 11.12 13.02 48.86
C ALA A 559 11.98 13.49 47.67
N VAL A 560 12.60 14.66 47.81
CA VAL A 560 13.49 15.24 46.79
C VAL A 560 14.94 15.10 47.25
N LEU A 561 15.80 14.59 46.36
CA LEU A 561 17.25 14.52 46.54
C LEU A 561 17.93 15.48 45.54
N PRO A 562 18.44 16.63 46.01
CA PRO A 562 19.23 17.52 45.17
C PRO A 562 20.61 16.90 44.87
N VAL A 563 21.04 16.95 43.60
CA VAL A 563 22.34 16.45 43.11
C VAL A 563 23.13 17.53 42.37
N ASP A 564 23.25 18.71 42.98
CA ASP A 564 23.93 19.87 42.37
C ASP A 564 25.43 19.63 42.13
N ASP A 565 26.10 18.84 42.99
CA ASP A 565 27.50 18.43 42.80
C ASP A 565 27.78 17.02 43.36
N LEU A 566 27.89 16.03 42.47
CA LEU A 566 28.18 14.64 42.83
C LEU A 566 29.63 14.40 43.29
N ASP A 567 30.56 15.33 43.07
CA ASP A 567 31.94 15.18 43.56
C ASP A 567 32.03 15.37 45.07
N THR A 568 31.10 16.13 45.65
CA THR A 568 31.04 16.40 47.08
C THR A 568 30.31 15.33 47.89
N MET A 569 29.74 14.32 47.21
CA MET A 569 29.03 13.23 47.87
C MET A 569 29.97 12.39 48.74
N PRO A 570 29.58 12.06 49.98
CA PRO A 570 30.43 11.28 50.88
C PRO A 570 30.71 9.88 50.34
N GLU A 571 31.92 9.39 50.62
CA GLU A 571 32.30 8.00 50.34
C GLU A 571 31.41 7.03 51.16
N PRO A 572 31.03 5.88 50.60
CA PRO A 572 30.22 4.89 51.30
C PRO A 572 30.96 4.31 52.50
N ALA A 573 30.23 4.04 53.59
CA ALA A 573 30.81 3.54 54.84
C ALA A 573 31.26 2.06 54.80
N GLY A 574 31.13 1.37 53.65
CA GLY A 574 31.43 -0.05 53.48
C GLY A 574 31.78 -0.40 52.03
N PRO A 575 32.14 -1.67 51.74
CA PRO A 575 32.47 -2.10 50.38
C PRO A 575 31.28 -1.90 49.46
N GLU A 576 31.56 -1.46 48.24
CA GLU A 576 30.53 -1.18 47.26
C GLU A 576 29.83 -2.48 46.83
N VAL A 577 28.54 -2.58 47.15
CA VAL A 577 27.68 -3.67 46.67
C VAL A 577 26.88 -3.11 45.49
N THR A 578 27.22 -3.54 44.28
CA THR A 578 26.34 -3.34 43.12
C THR A 578 25.18 -4.31 43.26
N ALA A 579 23.94 -3.81 43.26
CA ALA A 579 22.79 -4.70 43.12
C ALA A 579 22.93 -5.39 41.76
N ASP A 580 22.64 -6.69 41.71
CA ASP A 580 22.52 -7.43 40.46
C ASP A 580 21.03 -7.62 40.18
N PRO A 581 20.38 -6.69 39.47
CA PRO A 581 18.94 -6.77 39.21
C PRO A 581 18.66 -8.02 38.39
N ALA A 582 17.59 -8.73 38.72
CA ALA A 582 17.12 -9.81 37.85
C ALA A 582 16.72 -9.21 36.49
N GLY A 583 16.87 -9.99 35.42
CA GLY A 583 16.45 -9.53 34.09
C GLY A 583 14.97 -9.11 34.01
N THR A 584 14.13 -9.65 34.89
CA THR A 584 12.70 -9.30 35.03
C THR A 584 12.43 -8.04 35.85
N ASP A 585 13.43 -7.52 36.57
CA ASP A 585 13.28 -6.26 37.30
C ASP A 585 13.21 -5.09 36.31
N LEU A 586 12.46 -4.05 36.65
CA LEU A 586 12.31 -2.87 35.79
C LEU A 586 13.62 -2.09 35.71
N ALA A 587 14.02 -1.74 34.48
CA ALA A 587 15.10 -0.78 34.25
C ALA A 587 14.55 0.66 34.24
N TYR A 588 13.41 0.88 33.56
CA TYR A 588 12.81 2.20 33.50
C TYR A 588 11.30 2.16 33.25
N VAL A 589 10.66 3.28 33.57
CA VAL A 589 9.31 3.60 33.11
C VAL A 589 9.38 4.87 32.27
N LEU A 590 8.86 4.83 31.04
CA LEU A 590 8.83 6.00 30.15
C LEU A 590 7.41 6.34 29.75
N TYR A 591 7.03 7.60 29.89
CA TYR A 591 5.68 8.06 29.59
C TYR A 591 5.53 8.47 28.13
N THR A 592 4.46 7.98 27.49
CA THR A 592 4.06 8.39 26.14
C THR A 592 2.71 9.11 26.18
N SER A 593 2.33 9.75 25.08
CA SER A 593 0.96 10.25 24.86
C SER A 593 -0.06 9.10 24.95
N GLY A 594 -1.30 9.42 25.32
CA GLY A 594 -2.37 8.43 25.49
C GLY A 594 -3.67 8.88 24.83
N SER A 595 -4.35 7.95 24.14
CA SER A 595 -5.58 8.21 23.37
C SER A 595 -6.74 8.80 24.19
N THR A 596 -6.73 8.62 25.53
CA THR A 596 -7.72 9.18 26.47
C THR A 596 -7.36 10.58 26.99
N GLY A 597 -6.29 11.20 26.46
CA GLY A 597 -5.79 12.49 26.92
C GLY A 597 -4.95 12.45 28.20
N ARG A 598 -4.65 11.25 28.70
CA ARG A 598 -3.79 11.02 29.87
C ARG A 598 -2.51 10.27 29.47
N PRO A 599 -1.32 10.75 29.87
CA PRO A 599 -0.06 10.07 29.61
C PRO A 599 -0.05 8.64 30.19
N LYS A 600 0.60 7.70 29.52
CA LYS A 600 0.71 6.29 29.93
C LYS A 600 2.18 5.90 30.11
N GLY A 601 2.53 5.29 31.25
CA GLY A 601 3.90 4.86 31.55
C GLY A 601 4.16 3.45 31.05
N VAL A 602 5.09 3.27 30.11
CA VAL A 602 5.53 1.95 29.61
C VAL A 602 6.59 1.40 30.55
N ARG A 603 6.42 0.16 31.04
CA ARG A 603 7.35 -0.48 31.98
C ARG A 603 8.31 -1.40 31.22
N VAL A 604 9.61 -1.11 31.27
CA VAL A 604 10.62 -1.86 30.52
C VAL A 604 11.57 -2.60 31.47
N PRO A 605 11.67 -3.93 31.37
CA PRO A 605 12.57 -4.73 32.19
C PRO A 605 14.03 -4.63 31.74
N HIS A 606 14.94 -4.96 32.64
CA HIS A 606 16.38 -4.97 32.39
C HIS A 606 16.79 -5.87 31.22
N ALA A 607 16.20 -7.07 31.12
CA ALA A 607 16.50 -8.02 30.04
C ALA A 607 16.17 -7.45 28.66
N ALA A 608 15.06 -6.72 28.54
CA ALA A 608 14.65 -6.11 27.27
C ALA A 608 15.64 -5.01 26.84
N LEU A 609 16.01 -4.12 27.76
CA LEU A 609 16.98 -3.06 27.50
C LEU A 609 18.37 -3.64 27.18
N ALA A 610 18.85 -4.59 27.99
CA ALA A 610 20.16 -5.21 27.77
C ALA A 610 20.21 -5.96 26.44
N ASN A 611 19.16 -6.70 26.08
CA ASN A 611 19.04 -7.37 24.79
C ASN A 611 19.15 -6.39 23.63
N LEU A 612 18.36 -5.30 23.68
CA LEU A 612 18.40 -4.27 22.64
C LEU A 612 19.81 -3.70 22.48
N LEU A 613 20.47 -3.29 23.57
CA LEU A 613 21.77 -2.65 23.48
C LEU A 613 22.80 -3.59 22.83
N TYR A 614 22.75 -4.89 23.14
CA TYR A 614 23.59 -5.85 22.42
C TYR A 614 23.22 -6.00 20.95
N ALA A 615 21.93 -6.15 20.66
CA ALA A 615 21.47 -6.32 19.30
C ALA A 615 21.80 -5.11 18.41
N MET A 616 21.72 -3.90 18.95
CA MET A 616 22.16 -2.67 18.30
C MET A 616 23.68 -2.60 18.18
N GLY A 617 24.42 -3.07 19.19
CA GLY A 617 25.87 -3.20 19.12
C GLY A 617 26.31 -4.08 17.96
N ASP A 618 25.67 -5.24 17.78
CA ASP A 618 25.92 -6.14 16.65
C ASP A 618 25.49 -5.51 15.31
N ALA A 619 24.30 -4.89 15.24
CA ALA A 619 23.78 -4.27 14.02
C ALA A 619 24.64 -3.08 13.54
N LEU A 620 25.17 -2.31 14.48
CA LEU A 620 26.02 -1.14 14.20
C LEU A 620 27.51 -1.49 14.09
N ASP A 621 27.90 -2.74 14.36
CA ASP A 621 29.30 -3.16 14.50
C ASP A 621 30.06 -2.25 15.49
N SER A 622 29.49 -2.09 16.69
CA SER A 622 30.00 -1.15 17.70
C SER A 622 31.39 -1.54 18.21
N ARG A 623 32.27 -0.54 18.32
CA ARG A 623 33.67 -0.69 18.70
C ARG A 623 34.00 0.18 19.91
N PRO A 624 35.04 -0.17 20.71
CA PRO A 624 35.52 0.67 21.79
C PRO A 624 36.03 2.06 21.35
N THR A 625 36.29 2.25 20.05
CA THR A 625 36.68 3.55 19.47
C THR A 625 35.49 4.46 19.16
N ASP A 626 34.27 3.96 19.29
CA ASP A 626 33.07 4.69 18.95
C ASP A 626 32.81 5.81 19.95
N ARG A 627 32.37 6.94 19.40
CA ARG A 627 32.05 8.17 20.11
C ARG A 627 30.63 8.54 19.74
N TRP A 628 29.71 8.35 20.68
CA TRP A 628 28.29 8.61 20.53
C TRP A 628 27.95 10.00 21.04
N LEU A 629 27.22 10.77 20.24
CA LEU A 629 26.66 12.04 20.69
C LEU A 629 25.32 11.80 21.41
N ALA A 630 25.27 12.12 22.70
CA ALA A 630 24.02 12.13 23.48
C ALA A 630 23.33 13.49 23.33
N LEU A 631 22.40 13.56 22.37
CA LEU A 631 21.68 14.76 21.95
C LEU A 631 20.19 14.71 22.27
N THR A 632 19.58 13.52 22.27
CA THR A 632 18.14 13.35 22.40
C THR A 632 17.65 13.65 23.82
N SER A 633 16.41 14.13 23.97
CA SER A 633 15.79 14.32 25.30
C SER A 633 15.75 12.98 26.06
N MET A 634 16.05 13.02 27.36
CA MET A 634 16.07 11.82 28.22
C MET A 634 14.68 11.25 28.47
N SER A 635 13.62 12.03 28.23
CA SER A 635 12.22 11.56 28.24
C SER A 635 11.80 10.90 26.93
N PHE A 636 12.73 10.73 25.97
CA PHE A 636 12.52 9.91 24.78
C PHE A 636 13.44 8.69 24.81
N ASP A 637 12.89 7.53 24.48
CA ASP A 637 13.50 6.22 24.70
C ASP A 637 14.76 5.99 23.85
N ILE A 638 14.83 6.52 22.63
CA ILE A 638 16.02 6.41 21.77
C ILE A 638 17.28 7.04 22.41
N SER A 639 17.14 7.95 23.37
CA SER A 639 18.26 8.55 24.11
C SER A 639 19.08 7.52 24.90
N LEU A 640 18.47 6.38 25.26
CA LEU A 640 19.15 5.30 25.98
C LEU A 640 20.18 4.59 25.10
N VAL A 641 19.99 4.55 23.78
CA VAL A 641 21.00 4.04 22.84
C VAL A 641 22.23 4.95 22.90
N GLU A 642 22.03 6.27 22.82
CA GLU A 642 23.13 7.25 22.85
C GLU A 642 23.93 7.21 24.17
N MET A 643 23.27 6.94 25.29
CA MET A 643 23.89 6.95 26.62
C MET A 643 24.45 5.60 27.03
N PHE A 644 23.74 4.49 26.82
CA PHE A 644 24.12 3.18 27.37
C PHE A 644 24.81 2.27 26.38
N LEU A 645 24.53 2.34 25.07
CA LEU A 645 25.21 1.50 24.07
C LEU A 645 26.74 1.64 24.13
N PRO A 646 27.34 2.85 24.07
CA PRO A 646 28.78 3.00 24.22
C PRO A 646 29.28 2.46 25.57
N LEU A 647 28.55 2.68 26.66
CA LEU A 647 28.98 2.25 28.00
C LEU A 647 28.97 0.73 28.21
N VAL A 648 28.16 -0.02 27.47
CA VAL A 648 28.14 -1.49 27.54
C VAL A 648 29.04 -2.15 26.48
N THR A 649 29.47 -1.41 25.46
CA THR A 649 30.35 -1.88 24.37
C THR A 649 31.80 -1.39 24.50
N GLY A 650 32.09 -0.48 25.45
CA GLY A 650 33.43 0.04 25.71
C GLY A 650 33.76 1.35 24.97
N GLY A 651 32.77 1.97 24.30
CA GLY A 651 32.88 3.26 23.63
C GLY A 651 32.76 4.46 24.59
N ARG A 652 32.60 5.66 24.01
CA ARG A 652 32.56 6.95 24.73
C ARG A 652 31.26 7.69 24.46
N VAL A 653 30.63 8.22 25.51
CA VAL A 653 29.49 9.15 25.44
C VAL A 653 30.01 10.58 25.38
N VAL A 654 29.57 11.37 24.39
CA VAL A 654 29.81 12.81 24.29
C VAL A 654 28.48 13.51 24.57
N VAL A 655 28.37 14.19 25.71
CA VAL A 655 27.12 14.83 26.13
C VAL A 655 26.95 16.18 25.44
N ALA A 656 25.83 16.37 24.74
CA ALA A 656 25.44 17.66 24.16
C ALA A 656 24.69 18.53 25.20
N ALA A 657 25.38 18.89 26.28
CA ALA A 657 24.81 19.66 27.40
C ALA A 657 24.39 21.06 26.93
N GLY A 658 23.15 21.46 27.23
CA GLY A 658 22.60 22.77 26.85
C GLY A 658 22.44 23.01 25.34
N VAL A 659 22.76 22.03 24.50
CA VAL A 659 22.60 22.13 23.04
C VAL A 659 21.27 21.54 22.62
N SER A 660 20.49 22.34 21.89
CA SER A 660 19.25 21.90 21.26
C SER A 660 19.54 21.18 19.95
N ALA A 661 18.83 20.07 19.69
CA ALA A 661 18.88 19.39 18.40
C ALA A 661 18.45 20.28 17.22
N ALA A 662 17.71 21.37 17.49
CA ALA A 662 17.32 22.35 16.48
C ALA A 662 18.47 23.32 16.10
N ASP A 663 19.51 23.45 16.94
CA ASP A 663 20.70 24.23 16.62
C ASP A 663 21.72 23.35 15.89
N GLY A 664 21.46 23.10 14.60
CA GLY A 664 22.30 22.23 13.79
C GLY A 664 23.76 22.67 13.74
N ALA A 665 24.04 23.98 13.75
CA ALA A 665 25.41 24.50 13.73
C ALA A 665 26.16 24.18 15.04
N ALA A 666 25.50 24.27 16.19
CA ALA A 666 26.09 23.85 17.46
C ALA A 666 26.35 22.34 17.50
N VAL A 667 25.43 21.53 16.99
CA VAL A 667 25.61 20.08 16.91
C VAL A 667 26.79 19.72 16.02
N VAL A 668 26.90 20.31 14.83
CA VAL A 668 28.03 20.07 13.92
C VAL A 668 29.35 20.41 14.60
N ARG A 669 29.46 21.58 15.27
CA ARG A 669 30.69 21.93 16.02
C ARG A 669 31.08 20.88 17.07
N LEU A 670 30.12 20.28 17.78
CA LEU A 670 30.39 19.20 18.73
C LEU A 670 30.87 17.93 18.02
N VAL A 671 30.22 17.56 16.92
CA VAL A 671 30.60 16.40 16.10
C VAL A 671 32.05 16.54 15.62
N GLU A 672 32.46 17.74 15.21
CA GLU A 672 33.83 18.00 14.78
C GLU A 672 34.83 18.04 15.95
N ALA A 673 34.50 18.77 17.02
CA ALA A 673 35.39 18.97 18.16
C ALA A 673 35.75 17.67 18.88
N TYR A 674 34.79 16.76 19.02
CA TYR A 674 34.98 15.46 19.67
C TYR A 674 35.17 14.31 18.68
N ALA A 675 35.17 14.61 17.37
CA ALA A 675 35.26 13.65 16.27
C ALA A 675 34.27 12.48 16.48
N VAL A 676 33.01 12.81 16.72
CA VAL A 676 31.91 11.86 16.91
C VAL A 676 31.81 10.90 15.72
N THR A 677 31.61 9.60 16.00
CA THR A 677 31.48 8.55 14.99
C THR A 677 30.05 8.10 14.79
N ASN A 678 29.17 8.31 15.76
CA ASN A 678 27.79 7.87 15.72
C ASN A 678 26.88 9.02 16.15
N VAL A 679 25.94 9.38 15.27
CA VAL A 679 24.88 10.33 15.57
C VAL A 679 23.55 9.63 15.32
N GLN A 680 22.63 9.82 16.25
CA GLN A 680 21.25 9.42 16.10
C GLN A 680 20.38 10.66 16.02
N ALA A 681 19.43 10.67 15.09
CA ALA A 681 18.42 11.70 14.98
C ALA A 681 17.17 11.18 14.27
N THR A 682 16.08 11.92 14.38
CA THR A 682 14.90 11.70 13.54
C THR A 682 15.19 12.14 12.10
N PRO A 683 14.45 11.65 11.09
CA PRO A 683 14.53 12.19 9.73
C PRO A 683 14.42 13.72 9.67
N SER A 684 13.50 14.35 10.40
CA SER A 684 13.47 15.83 10.51
C SER A 684 14.76 16.41 11.12
N GLY A 685 15.31 15.78 12.16
CA GLY A 685 16.59 16.19 12.76
C GLY A 685 17.74 16.09 11.76
N TRP A 686 17.82 15.02 10.97
CA TRP A 686 18.84 14.84 9.94
C TRP A 686 18.81 15.93 8.87
N ARG A 687 17.63 16.42 8.48
CA ARG A 687 17.52 17.57 7.56
C ARG A 687 18.17 18.83 8.14
N VAL A 688 17.92 19.12 9.42
CA VAL A 688 18.55 20.26 10.12
C VAL A 688 20.07 20.12 10.14
N LEU A 689 20.57 18.91 10.42
CA LEU A 689 22.00 18.63 10.47
C LEU A 689 22.67 18.72 9.09
N LEU A 690 22.03 18.18 8.04
CA LEU A 690 22.50 18.29 6.66
C LEU A 690 22.56 19.74 6.19
N ALA A 691 21.52 20.53 6.48
CA ALA A 691 21.50 21.97 6.19
C ALA A 691 22.61 22.73 6.92
N ALA A 692 22.97 22.30 8.13
CA ALA A 692 24.09 22.84 8.89
C ALA A 692 25.47 22.32 8.43
N GLY A 693 25.51 21.42 7.44
CA GLY A 693 26.75 20.89 6.88
C GLY A 693 27.35 19.72 7.64
N ILE A 694 26.54 18.91 8.33
CA ILE A 694 27.03 17.66 8.94
C ILE A 694 27.59 16.71 7.88
N GLY A 695 28.70 16.05 8.20
CA GLY A 695 29.37 15.12 7.27
C GLY A 695 30.34 15.80 6.29
N GLY A 696 31.11 14.99 5.57
CA GLY A 696 32.15 15.44 4.63
C GLY A 696 32.99 14.27 4.08
N ASP A 697 33.83 14.53 3.08
CA ASP A 697 34.52 13.50 2.26
C ASP A 697 35.43 12.54 3.06
N ASP A 698 35.88 12.92 4.26
CA ASP A 698 36.87 12.19 5.08
C ASP A 698 36.32 11.68 6.44
N ARG A 699 35.00 11.48 6.61
CA ARG A 699 34.40 11.09 7.92
C ARG A 699 33.72 9.72 7.92
N ASP A 700 34.16 8.84 8.82
CA ASP A 700 33.54 7.52 9.13
C ASP A 700 32.22 7.62 9.93
N LEU A 701 31.42 8.67 9.71
CA LEU A 701 30.20 8.93 10.49
C LEU A 701 29.11 7.90 10.17
N VAL A 702 28.54 7.29 11.20
CA VAL A 702 27.33 6.46 11.11
C VAL A 702 26.12 7.31 11.47
N ALA A 703 25.19 7.41 10.52
CA ALA A 703 23.92 8.09 10.68
C ALA A 703 22.82 7.07 11.04
N LEU A 704 22.36 7.09 12.29
CA LEU A 704 21.19 6.34 12.73
C LEU A 704 19.94 7.23 12.65
N ALA A 705 18.98 6.84 11.82
CA ALA A 705 17.69 7.49 11.69
C ALA A 705 16.60 6.64 12.35
N GLY A 706 15.71 7.26 13.12
CA GLY A 706 14.57 6.55 13.71
C GLY A 706 13.50 7.48 14.27
N GLY A 707 12.37 6.91 14.66
CA GLY A 707 11.24 7.68 15.22
C GLY A 707 10.27 8.25 14.17
N GLU A 708 10.64 8.31 12.89
CA GLU A 708 9.76 8.69 11.77
C GLU A 708 10.06 7.83 10.54
N VAL A 709 9.23 7.94 9.50
CA VAL A 709 9.53 7.34 8.20
C VAL A 709 10.73 8.06 7.60
N LEU A 710 11.80 7.32 7.30
CA LEU A 710 12.97 7.86 6.61
C LEU A 710 12.69 7.91 5.09
N PRO A 711 12.58 9.10 4.47
CA PRO A 711 12.32 9.20 3.04
C PRO A 711 13.53 8.73 2.22
N THR A 712 13.29 8.01 1.12
CA THR A 712 14.34 7.55 0.20
C THR A 712 15.21 8.70 -0.32
N ALA A 713 14.64 9.88 -0.56
CA ALA A 713 15.40 11.06 -0.97
C ALA A 713 16.39 11.53 0.09
N LEU A 714 15.95 11.58 1.36
CA LEU A 714 16.82 11.96 2.49
C LEU A 714 17.93 10.93 2.72
N ALA A 715 17.61 9.63 2.63
CA ALA A 715 18.61 8.57 2.75
C ALA A 715 19.70 8.68 1.67
N ARG A 716 19.33 9.05 0.43
CA ARG A 716 20.31 9.30 -0.65
C ARG A 716 21.22 10.47 -0.34
N GLU A 717 20.68 11.56 0.18
CA GLU A 717 21.48 12.73 0.57
C GLU A 717 22.44 12.40 1.72
N LEU A 718 21.99 11.63 2.72
CA LEU A 718 22.84 11.16 3.80
C LEU A 718 24.01 10.31 3.28
N HIS A 719 23.76 9.40 2.33
CA HIS A 719 24.83 8.58 1.73
C HIS A 719 25.94 9.39 1.04
N ASP A 720 25.67 10.63 0.64
CA ASP A 720 26.70 11.50 0.04
C ASP A 720 27.53 12.24 1.10
N ARG A 721 27.17 12.13 2.39
CA ARG A 721 27.79 12.87 3.50
C ARG A 721 28.35 12.00 4.62
N VAL A 722 27.89 10.75 4.74
CA VAL A 722 28.19 9.85 5.86
C VAL A 722 28.56 8.46 5.35
N ALA A 723 29.30 7.69 6.15
CA ALA A 723 29.80 6.38 5.74
C ALA A 723 28.70 5.31 5.70
N ARG A 724 27.79 5.33 6.68
CA ARG A 724 26.69 4.35 6.81
C ARG A 724 25.41 5.04 7.23
N VAL A 725 24.31 4.66 6.60
CA VAL A 725 22.96 5.11 6.97
C VAL A 725 22.19 3.91 7.49
N VAL A 726 21.75 3.97 8.74
CA VAL A 726 20.99 2.90 9.40
C VAL A 726 19.62 3.44 9.75
N ASN A 727 18.57 2.71 9.35
CA ASN A 727 17.20 3.00 9.73
C ASN A 727 16.80 2.07 10.89
N GLY A 728 16.28 2.65 11.97
CA GLY A 728 15.78 1.95 13.15
C GLY A 728 14.30 2.22 13.36
N TYR A 729 13.53 1.16 13.62
CA TYR A 729 12.11 1.24 13.92
C TYR A 729 11.78 0.47 15.20
N GLY A 730 10.98 1.09 16.06
CA GLY A 730 10.35 0.42 17.18
C GLY A 730 9.44 1.39 17.95
N PRO A 731 8.33 0.90 18.51
CA PRO A 731 7.59 1.62 19.54
C PRO A 731 8.26 1.45 20.91
N THR A 732 7.99 2.36 21.84
CA THR A 732 8.47 2.29 23.23
C THR A 732 8.09 0.99 23.92
N GLU A 733 6.92 0.44 23.60
CA GLU A 733 6.40 -0.83 24.12
C GLU A 733 7.15 -2.08 23.63
N ALA A 734 8.03 -1.95 22.63
CA ALA A 734 8.94 -2.99 22.18
C ALA A 734 10.42 -2.61 22.39
N THR A 735 10.67 -1.70 23.35
CA THR A 735 12.01 -1.26 23.78
C THR A 735 12.82 -0.63 22.63
N ILE A 736 12.49 0.61 22.29
CA ILE A 736 13.24 1.51 21.40
C ILE A 736 13.27 1.06 19.93
N TYR A 737 14.05 0.03 19.58
CA TYR A 737 14.16 -0.49 18.22
C TYR A 737 13.92 -1.99 18.18
N ALA A 738 12.83 -2.40 17.53
CA ALA A 738 12.51 -3.80 17.30
C ALA A 738 13.04 -4.30 15.96
N THR A 739 13.22 -3.40 14.98
CA THR A 739 13.77 -3.72 13.66
C THR A 739 14.78 -2.68 13.22
N THR A 740 15.73 -3.09 12.38
CA THR A 740 16.73 -2.21 11.77
C THR A 740 17.15 -2.70 10.39
N GLU A 741 17.61 -1.75 9.57
CA GLU A 741 18.30 -2.01 8.32
C GLU A 741 19.44 -1.01 8.10
N GLU A 742 20.57 -1.50 7.61
CA GLU A 742 21.54 -0.64 6.92
C GLU A 742 21.00 -0.31 5.52
N VAL A 743 20.66 0.96 5.32
CA VAL A 743 19.99 1.44 4.11
C VAL A 743 20.92 1.25 2.93
N THR A 744 20.42 0.54 1.90
CA THR A 744 21.17 0.29 0.69
C THR A 744 20.90 1.39 -0.33
N ARG A 745 21.96 2.07 -0.79
CA ARG A 745 21.86 3.11 -1.83
C ARG A 745 21.10 2.59 -3.06
N GLY A 746 20.08 3.34 -3.48
CA GLY A 746 19.29 3.04 -4.67
C GLY A 746 18.12 2.07 -4.46
N ARG A 747 17.93 1.51 -3.27
CA ARG A 747 16.72 0.75 -2.90
C ARG A 747 15.72 1.65 -2.17
N GLU A 748 14.45 1.26 -2.14
CA GLU A 748 13.46 1.87 -1.26
C GLU A 748 13.81 1.59 0.21
N VAL A 749 13.56 2.56 1.08
CA VAL A 749 13.85 2.44 2.51
C VAL A 749 12.77 1.62 3.18
N THR A 750 13.16 0.53 3.85
CA THR A 750 12.27 -0.30 4.66
C THR A 750 12.51 -0.05 6.15
N ILE A 751 11.69 -0.62 7.03
CA ILE A 751 12.00 -0.67 8.48
C ILE A 751 12.90 -1.86 8.83
N GLY A 752 13.32 -2.63 7.83
CA GLY A 752 14.35 -3.65 7.96
C GLY A 752 13.86 -4.97 8.52
N ARG A 753 14.71 -5.62 9.32
CA ARG A 753 14.46 -6.94 9.91
C ARG A 753 14.46 -6.88 11.44
N PRO A 754 13.82 -7.83 12.13
CA PRO A 754 13.89 -7.88 13.58
C PRO A 754 15.33 -7.94 14.09
N VAL A 755 15.61 -7.20 15.18
CA VAL A 755 16.89 -7.30 15.89
C VAL A 755 17.04 -8.66 16.57
N ALA A 756 18.23 -8.95 17.09
CA ALA A 756 18.46 -10.17 17.84
C ALA A 756 17.44 -10.37 18.98
N ASN A 757 16.93 -11.59 19.09
CA ASN A 757 15.86 -12.02 20.01
C ASN A 757 14.53 -11.25 19.90
N ALA A 758 14.37 -10.40 18.89
CA ALA A 758 13.08 -9.81 18.54
C ALA A 758 12.41 -10.62 17.43
N ARG A 759 11.08 -10.64 17.46
CA ARG A 759 10.25 -11.22 16.41
C ARG A 759 9.30 -10.16 15.86
N ALA A 760 8.94 -10.27 14.60
CA ALA A 760 7.91 -9.46 13.97
C ALA A 760 6.97 -10.34 13.15
N TYR A 761 5.70 -9.97 13.14
CA TYR A 761 4.66 -10.65 12.39
C TYR A 761 3.79 -9.62 11.69
N VAL A 762 3.34 -9.94 10.49
CA VAL A 762 2.32 -9.16 9.77
C VAL A 762 1.04 -9.99 9.82
N LEU A 763 0.08 -9.51 10.60
CA LEU A 763 -1.11 -10.29 10.96
C LEU A 763 -2.40 -9.62 10.45
N ASP A 764 -3.41 -10.45 10.22
CA ASP A 764 -4.77 -9.98 9.96
C ASP A 764 -5.51 -9.57 11.25
N PRO A 765 -6.73 -9.00 11.19
CA PRO A 765 -7.48 -8.61 12.38
C PRO A 765 -7.80 -9.75 13.35
N ARG A 766 -7.72 -11.01 12.90
CA ARG A 766 -7.89 -12.22 13.71
C ARG A 766 -6.54 -12.80 14.18
N GLN A 767 -5.48 -12.02 14.09
CA GLN A 767 -4.11 -12.33 14.53
C GLN A 767 -3.47 -13.51 13.79
N ARG A 768 -3.82 -13.76 12.52
CA ARG A 768 -3.23 -14.83 11.70
C ARG A 768 -2.19 -14.28 10.73
N PRO A 769 -1.12 -15.05 10.40
CA PRO A 769 -0.07 -14.59 9.50
C PRO A 769 -0.62 -14.32 8.10
N LEU A 770 -0.19 -13.19 7.53
CA LEU A 770 -0.50 -12.80 6.17
C LEU A 770 0.63 -13.16 5.19
N PRO A 771 0.31 -13.36 3.89
CA PRO A 771 1.30 -13.65 2.88
C PRO A 771 2.28 -12.52 2.60
N ILE A 772 3.42 -12.88 2.00
CA ILE A 772 4.43 -11.92 1.58
C ILE A 772 3.80 -10.93 0.58
N GLY A 773 4.01 -9.64 0.82
CA GLY A 773 3.47 -8.55 0.01
C GLY A 773 2.03 -8.13 0.35
N VAL A 774 1.35 -8.79 1.29
CA VAL A 774 0.01 -8.40 1.76
C VAL A 774 0.12 -7.48 2.99
N PRO A 775 -0.47 -6.28 2.96
CA PRO A 775 -0.57 -5.38 4.12
C PRO A 775 -1.34 -5.99 5.29
N GLY A 776 -0.82 -5.80 6.50
CA GLY A 776 -1.50 -6.15 7.75
C GLY A 776 -0.97 -5.39 8.96
N GLU A 777 -1.50 -5.69 10.13
CA GLU A 777 -1.02 -5.11 11.40
C GLU A 777 0.37 -5.69 11.72
N LEU A 778 1.34 -4.81 11.96
CA LEU A 778 2.65 -5.20 12.48
C LEU A 778 2.52 -5.52 13.97
N VAL A 779 2.91 -6.73 14.35
CA VAL A 779 2.89 -7.20 15.73
C VAL A 779 4.29 -7.66 16.10
N LEU A 780 4.77 -7.26 17.28
CA LEU A 780 6.16 -7.47 17.71
C LEU A 780 6.22 -8.45 18.87
N GLY A 781 7.15 -9.40 18.83
CA GLY A 781 7.37 -10.41 19.86
C GLY A 781 8.83 -10.48 20.32
N GLY A 782 9.11 -11.41 21.23
CA GLY A 782 10.46 -11.69 21.72
C GLY A 782 10.93 -10.81 22.88
N ALA A 783 12.24 -10.78 23.11
CA ALA A 783 12.87 -10.24 24.32
C ALA A 783 12.68 -8.72 24.51
N GLY A 784 12.37 -7.98 23.45
CA GLY A 784 12.15 -6.52 23.51
C GLY A 784 10.77 -6.10 24.03
N VAL A 785 9.81 -7.03 24.18
CA VAL A 785 8.43 -6.69 24.55
C VAL A 785 8.34 -6.26 26.02
N ALA A 786 7.89 -5.02 26.23
CA ALA A 786 7.71 -4.41 27.54
C ALA A 786 6.69 -5.15 28.43
N ASP A 787 6.71 -4.88 29.73
CA ASP A 787 5.82 -5.51 30.70
C ASP A 787 4.38 -4.98 30.70
N GLY A 788 4.09 -4.00 29.86
CA GLY A 788 2.81 -3.31 29.81
C GLY A 788 2.83 -1.91 30.39
N TYR A 789 1.65 -1.40 30.68
CA TYR A 789 1.44 -0.02 31.10
C TYR A 789 1.25 0.08 32.63
N LEU A 790 1.93 1.04 33.25
CA LEU A 790 1.89 1.31 34.69
C LEU A 790 0.46 1.63 35.13
N GLY A 791 -0.08 0.84 36.06
CA GLY A 791 -1.42 1.05 36.61
C GLY A 791 -2.56 0.96 35.58
N ARG A 792 -2.37 0.25 34.45
CA ARG A 792 -3.39 0.09 33.39
C ARG A 792 -3.48 -1.37 32.92
N PRO A 793 -4.00 -2.30 33.74
CA PRO A 793 -4.07 -3.72 33.40
C PRO A 793 -4.98 -4.01 32.20
N GLU A 794 -6.10 -3.29 32.06
CA GLU A 794 -7.05 -3.48 30.94
C GLU A 794 -6.41 -3.12 29.59
N LEU A 795 -5.79 -1.93 29.49
CA LEU A 795 -5.06 -1.51 28.29
C LEU A 795 -3.85 -2.41 28.01
N THR A 796 -3.21 -2.93 29.05
CA THR A 796 -2.12 -3.90 28.91
C THR A 796 -2.64 -5.19 28.27
N ALA A 797 -3.73 -5.77 28.76
CA ALA A 797 -4.32 -6.98 28.20
C ALA A 797 -4.84 -6.79 26.75
N GLU A 798 -5.27 -5.57 26.38
CA GLU A 798 -5.68 -5.24 25.02
C GLU A 798 -4.52 -5.25 24.02
N ARG A 799 -3.34 -4.75 24.44
CA ARG A 799 -2.20 -4.49 23.55
C ARG A 799 -1.07 -5.52 23.67
N PHE A 800 -0.95 -6.20 24.80
CA PHE A 800 0.05 -7.21 25.08
C PHE A 800 -0.63 -8.58 25.16
N LEU A 801 -0.53 -9.35 24.09
CA LEU A 801 -1.19 -10.64 23.93
C LEU A 801 -0.21 -11.79 24.21
N ASP A 802 -0.74 -12.99 24.45
CA ASP A 802 0.08 -14.20 24.42
C ASP A 802 0.56 -14.47 22.99
N ASP A 803 1.82 -14.89 22.81
CA ASP A 803 2.36 -15.26 21.50
C ASP A 803 2.04 -16.74 21.18
N PRO A 804 1.13 -17.02 20.22
CA PRO A 804 0.83 -18.40 19.82
C PRO A 804 1.90 -18.99 18.87
N TYR A 805 2.86 -18.18 18.42
CA TYR A 805 3.90 -18.55 17.45
C TYR A 805 5.28 -18.78 18.09
N ASP A 806 5.41 -18.50 19.39
CA ASP A 806 6.65 -18.74 20.15
C ASP A 806 6.46 -19.80 21.23
N ALA A 807 7.53 -20.11 21.97
CA ALA A 807 7.46 -21.00 23.12
C ALA A 807 6.43 -20.49 24.17
N PRO A 808 5.80 -21.40 24.95
CA PRO A 808 4.84 -21.01 25.98
C PRO A 808 5.40 -19.94 26.92
N GLY A 809 4.68 -18.82 27.05
CA GLY A 809 5.09 -17.65 27.84
C GLY A 809 5.62 -16.47 27.02
N GLY A 810 5.77 -16.61 25.70
CA GLY A 810 6.02 -15.49 24.79
C GLY A 810 4.87 -14.47 24.80
N ARG A 811 5.19 -13.19 24.56
CA ARG A 811 4.23 -12.08 24.47
C ARG A 811 4.36 -11.36 23.12
N LEU A 812 3.23 -10.90 22.62
CA LEU A 812 3.11 -10.03 21.45
C LEU A 812 2.67 -8.63 21.87
N TYR A 813 3.22 -7.60 21.22
CA TYR A 813 2.73 -6.22 21.30
C TYR A 813 2.10 -5.80 19.98
N ARG A 814 0.83 -5.37 20.05
CA ARG A 814 0.06 -4.82 18.93
C ARG A 814 0.38 -3.34 18.71
N THR A 815 1.11 -3.06 17.63
CA THR A 815 1.65 -1.72 17.36
C THR A 815 0.59 -0.72 16.86
N GLY A 816 -0.45 -1.21 16.18
CA GLY A 816 -1.37 -0.39 15.38
C GLY A 816 -0.76 0.16 14.08
N ASP A 817 0.47 -0.24 13.73
CA ASP A 817 1.13 0.11 12.48
C ASP A 817 0.79 -0.90 11.38
N LEU A 818 0.67 -0.44 10.14
CA LEU A 818 0.48 -1.28 8.96
C LEU A 818 1.83 -1.54 8.29
N ALA A 819 2.11 -2.80 7.99
CA ALA A 819 3.32 -3.21 7.30
C ALA A 819 3.05 -4.37 6.33
N ARG A 820 4.02 -4.70 5.49
CA ARG A 820 4.05 -5.94 4.70
C ARG A 820 5.45 -6.51 4.61
N TRP A 821 5.55 -7.82 4.48
CA TRP A 821 6.81 -8.50 4.19
C TRP A 821 7.23 -8.32 2.73
N THR A 822 8.51 -8.10 2.52
CA THR A 822 9.18 -8.29 1.23
C THR A 822 9.60 -9.75 1.04
N THR A 823 9.93 -10.14 -0.19
CA THR A 823 10.42 -11.50 -0.49
C THR A 823 11.77 -11.82 0.14
N ASP A 824 12.55 -10.79 0.45
CA ASP A 824 13.83 -10.91 1.15
C ASP A 824 13.68 -10.70 2.66
N GLY A 825 12.48 -10.83 3.24
CA GLY A 825 12.27 -10.84 4.68
C GLY A 825 12.57 -9.52 5.38
N ARG A 826 12.37 -8.39 4.68
CA ARG A 826 12.33 -7.05 5.25
C ARG A 826 10.87 -6.62 5.41
N LEU A 827 10.64 -5.64 6.28
CA LEU A 827 9.33 -5.07 6.53
C LEU A 827 9.21 -3.68 5.91
N GLU A 828 8.26 -3.51 5.02
CA GLU A 828 7.87 -2.19 4.50
C GLU A 828 6.80 -1.59 5.41
N PHE A 829 7.03 -0.36 5.90
CA PHE A 829 6.06 0.39 6.69
C PHE A 829 5.08 1.11 5.75
N LEU A 830 3.78 0.92 5.97
CA LEU A 830 2.71 1.43 5.11
C LEU A 830 1.90 2.56 5.76
N GLY A 831 2.08 2.79 7.06
CA GLY A 831 1.36 3.82 7.81
C GLY A 831 0.80 3.26 9.12
N ARG A 832 -0.23 3.93 9.65
CA ARG A 832 -0.95 3.49 10.85
C ARG A 832 -2.38 3.09 10.52
N ALA A 833 -2.87 2.07 11.20
CA ALA A 833 -4.28 1.70 11.15
C ALA A 833 -5.16 2.62 12.01
N ASP A 834 -4.56 3.32 12.99
CA ASP A 834 -5.23 4.28 13.86
C ASP A 834 -4.87 5.74 13.51
N HIS A 835 -5.38 6.69 14.29
CA HIS A 835 -5.16 8.13 14.08
C HIS A 835 -3.92 8.69 14.77
N GLN A 836 -3.01 7.84 15.25
CA GLN A 836 -1.77 8.36 15.83
C GLN A 836 -0.84 8.85 14.73
N VAL A 837 -0.03 9.84 15.07
CA VAL A 837 0.94 10.41 14.14
C VAL A 837 2.31 10.52 14.81
N LYS A 838 3.36 10.55 14.00
CA LYS A 838 4.74 10.80 14.42
C LYS A 838 5.12 12.21 13.98
N ILE A 839 5.50 13.07 14.92
CA ILE A 839 5.88 14.46 14.65
C ILE A 839 7.22 14.74 15.30
N ARG A 840 8.24 15.00 14.50
CA ARG A 840 9.63 15.20 14.95
C ARG A 840 10.08 14.04 15.85
N GLY A 841 9.70 12.81 15.49
CA GLY A 841 9.93 11.58 16.23
C GLY A 841 9.04 11.32 17.44
N HIS A 842 8.22 12.28 17.86
CA HIS A 842 7.30 12.10 18.98
C HIS A 842 6.03 11.39 18.53
N ARG A 843 5.65 10.34 19.27
CA ARG A 843 4.34 9.68 19.12
C ARG A 843 3.26 10.59 19.71
N VAL A 844 2.34 11.04 18.85
CA VAL A 844 1.28 11.99 19.21
C VAL A 844 -0.07 11.36 18.92
N GLU A 845 -0.90 11.30 19.96
CA GLU A 845 -2.30 10.92 19.89
C GLU A 845 -3.13 12.17 19.55
N LEU A 846 -3.69 12.24 18.34
CA LEU A 846 -4.49 13.40 17.93
C LEU A 846 -5.70 13.61 18.86
N GLY A 847 -6.26 12.52 19.38
CA GLY A 847 -7.33 12.54 20.38
C GLY A 847 -6.96 13.21 21.70
N GLU A 848 -5.69 13.19 22.13
CA GLU A 848 -5.23 13.91 23.34
C GLU A 848 -5.34 15.42 23.14
N ILE A 849 -5.01 15.90 21.93
CA ILE A 849 -5.12 17.32 21.56
C ILE A 849 -6.59 17.71 21.42
N GLU A 850 -7.38 16.90 20.72
CA GLU A 850 -8.83 17.10 20.53
C GLU A 850 -9.55 17.18 21.89
N THR A 851 -9.23 16.27 22.83
CA THR A 851 -9.82 16.28 24.18
C THR A 851 -9.52 17.60 24.92
N ARG A 852 -8.28 18.10 24.85
CA ARG A 852 -7.91 19.38 25.48
C ARG A 852 -8.51 20.60 24.80
N LEU A 853 -8.70 20.55 23.49
CA LEU A 853 -9.40 21.59 22.74
C LEU A 853 -10.86 21.70 23.13
N LEU A 854 -11.54 20.56 23.33
CA LEU A 854 -12.94 20.52 23.77
C LEU A 854 -13.16 21.06 25.19
N GLU A 855 -12.11 21.18 26.01
CA GLU A 855 -12.17 21.81 27.33
C GLU A 855 -12.23 23.37 27.25
N HIS A 856 -11.90 23.96 26.09
CA HIS A 856 -11.94 25.41 25.90
C HIS A 856 -13.37 25.92 25.63
N THR A 857 -13.83 26.93 26.37
CA THR A 857 -15.22 27.41 26.33
C THR A 857 -15.68 27.95 24.98
N GLY A 858 -14.75 28.37 24.11
CA GLY A 858 -15.03 28.83 22.75
C GLY A 858 -15.14 27.72 21.69
N VAL A 859 -14.96 26.44 22.04
CA VAL A 859 -14.92 25.30 21.11
C VAL A 859 -16.13 24.40 21.33
N ALA A 860 -16.98 24.21 20.31
CA ALA A 860 -18.13 23.30 20.33
C ALA A 860 -17.83 21.92 19.75
N GLY A 861 -16.82 21.83 18.89
CA GLY A 861 -16.34 20.60 18.28
C GLY A 861 -14.95 20.82 17.69
N CYS A 862 -14.15 19.77 17.57
CA CYS A 862 -12.85 19.88 16.92
C CYS A 862 -12.39 18.57 16.30
N ALA A 863 -11.46 18.68 15.35
CA ALA A 863 -10.64 17.59 14.86
C ALA A 863 -9.20 18.09 14.73
N VAL A 864 -8.22 17.22 14.91
CA VAL A 864 -6.82 17.54 14.62
C VAL A 864 -6.32 16.56 13.57
N THR A 865 -5.54 17.03 12.61
CA THR A 865 -4.87 16.18 11.63
C THR A 865 -3.44 16.63 11.38
N LEU A 866 -2.61 15.71 10.89
CA LEU A 866 -1.28 16.02 10.37
C LEU A 866 -1.40 16.28 8.86
N ARG A 867 -0.80 17.36 8.37
CA ARG A 867 -0.72 17.68 6.94
C ARG A 867 0.74 17.82 6.53
N ASP A 868 1.11 17.21 5.41
CA ASP A 868 2.43 17.35 4.81
C ASP A 868 2.57 18.72 4.13
N GLY A 869 3.70 19.38 4.34
CA GLY A 869 4.11 20.58 3.60
C GLY A 869 4.94 20.26 2.34
N ASP A 870 5.19 21.28 1.52
CA ASP A 870 5.84 21.16 0.19
C ASP A 870 7.29 20.57 0.25
N GLU A 871 7.94 20.55 1.42
CA GLU A 871 9.30 19.99 1.65
C GLU A 871 9.35 18.74 2.55
N GLY A 872 8.19 18.16 2.89
CA GLY A 872 8.09 17.02 3.80
C GLY A 872 8.19 17.38 5.29
N ASP A 873 7.95 18.65 5.65
CA ASP A 873 7.70 19.07 7.04
C ASP A 873 6.20 18.89 7.33
N SER A 874 5.86 17.91 8.16
CA SER A 874 4.47 17.64 8.53
C SER A 874 4.06 18.50 9.71
N ARG A 875 2.91 19.18 9.62
CA ARG A 875 2.41 20.11 10.65
C ARG A 875 1.02 19.76 11.13
N LEU A 876 0.77 20.00 12.43
CA LEU A 876 -0.55 19.84 13.02
C LEU A 876 -1.46 21.00 12.62
N VAL A 877 -2.65 20.64 12.13
CA VAL A 877 -3.75 21.56 11.81
C VAL A 877 -4.92 21.27 12.75
N GLY A 878 -5.34 22.28 13.50
CA GLY A 878 -6.53 22.22 14.36
C GLY A 878 -7.76 22.72 13.62
N TYR A 879 -8.74 21.85 13.43
CA TYR A 879 -10.05 22.19 12.88
C TYR A 879 -11.02 22.42 14.03
N VAL A 880 -11.62 23.61 14.08
CA VAL A 880 -12.43 24.04 15.23
C VAL A 880 -13.82 24.47 14.76
N VAL A 881 -14.85 23.94 15.42
CA VAL A 881 -16.22 24.43 15.35
C VAL A 881 -16.43 25.40 16.51
N PRO A 882 -16.62 26.71 16.26
CA PRO A 882 -16.82 27.68 17.33
C PRO A 882 -18.11 27.43 18.11
N ALA A 883 -18.07 27.62 19.44
CA ALA A 883 -19.28 27.62 20.29
C ALA A 883 -20.07 28.94 20.23
N GLY A 884 -19.56 29.93 19.48
CA GLY A 884 -20.08 31.28 19.35
C GLY A 884 -19.28 32.04 18.29
N ALA A 885 -18.72 33.19 18.63
CA ALA A 885 -17.71 33.84 17.77
C ALA A 885 -16.46 32.97 17.64
N GLU A 886 -15.76 33.07 16.51
CA GLU A 886 -14.49 32.38 16.30
C GLU A 886 -13.50 32.70 17.43
N PRO A 887 -13.00 31.69 18.16
CA PRO A 887 -12.02 31.91 19.22
C PRO A 887 -10.68 32.33 18.61
N ASP A 888 -9.98 33.25 19.29
CA ASP A 888 -8.65 33.72 18.87
C ASP A 888 -7.66 32.53 18.80
N PRO A 889 -7.01 32.26 17.65
CA PRO A 889 -5.96 31.25 17.52
C PRO A 889 -4.82 31.37 18.52
N ALA A 890 -4.49 32.58 19.00
CA ALA A 890 -3.50 32.78 20.05
C ALA A 890 -4.01 32.27 21.42
N ALA A 891 -5.30 32.47 21.72
CA ALA A 891 -5.93 31.97 22.94
C ALA A 891 -6.04 30.43 22.94
N LEU A 892 -6.38 29.82 21.80
CA LEU A 892 -6.39 28.36 21.65
C LEU A 892 -5.00 27.75 21.86
N ARG A 893 -3.96 28.35 21.27
CA ARG A 893 -2.56 27.94 21.48
C ARG A 893 -2.14 28.09 22.95
N ALA A 894 -2.48 29.20 23.58
CA ALA A 894 -2.17 29.44 24.99
C ALA A 894 -2.88 28.45 25.93
N HIS A 895 -4.13 28.07 25.63
CA HIS A 895 -4.87 27.05 26.38
C HIS A 895 -4.20 25.68 26.30
N LEU A 896 -3.83 25.23 25.10
CA LEU A 896 -3.18 23.94 24.90
C LEU A 896 -1.77 23.90 25.53
N ALA A 897 -0.99 24.97 25.39
CA ALA A 897 0.38 25.05 25.91
C ALA A 897 0.48 24.96 27.44
N GLN A 898 -0.63 25.13 28.18
CA GLN A 898 -0.65 24.95 29.63
C GLN A 898 -0.47 23.49 30.06
N THR A 899 -0.91 22.54 29.22
CA THR A 899 -0.99 21.12 29.60
C THR A 899 -0.30 20.18 28.60
N LEU A 900 -0.16 20.60 27.35
CA LEU A 900 0.45 19.81 26.28
C LEU A 900 1.88 20.26 25.99
N PRO A 901 2.77 19.32 25.61
CA PRO A 901 4.07 19.65 25.05
C PRO A 901 3.96 20.53 23.79
N ALA A 902 4.96 21.38 23.54
CA ALA A 902 4.95 22.31 22.41
C ALA A 902 4.76 21.64 21.04
N VAL A 903 5.32 20.44 20.84
CA VAL A 903 5.16 19.66 19.60
C VAL A 903 3.73 19.17 19.34
N MET A 904 2.88 19.14 20.36
CA MET A 904 1.47 18.72 20.27
C MET A 904 0.52 19.90 20.06
N VAL A 905 1.00 21.15 20.06
CA VAL A 905 0.17 22.34 19.88
C VAL A 905 0.06 22.69 18.39
N PRO A 906 -1.15 22.68 17.78
CA PRO A 906 -1.30 23.04 16.37
C PRO A 906 -0.81 24.46 16.05
N ALA A 907 -0.07 24.59 14.96
CA ALA A 907 0.43 25.87 14.48
C ALA A 907 -0.59 26.57 13.56
N THR A 908 -1.45 25.80 12.90
CA THR A 908 -2.45 26.29 11.94
C THR A 908 -3.86 25.93 12.41
N TRP A 909 -4.79 26.87 12.23
CA TRP A 909 -6.18 26.73 12.66
C TRP A 909 -7.12 26.93 11.48
N VAL A 910 -8.12 26.08 11.36
CA VAL A 910 -9.18 26.17 10.35
C VAL A 910 -10.52 26.15 11.08
N PHE A 911 -11.32 27.20 10.91
CA PHE A 911 -12.65 27.29 11.51
C PHE A 911 -13.69 26.74 10.55
N LEU A 912 -14.58 25.89 11.07
CA LEU A 912 -15.62 25.21 10.31
C LEU A 912 -16.98 25.43 10.98
N ASP A 913 -18.03 25.53 10.18
CA ASP A 913 -19.41 25.56 10.69
C ASP A 913 -19.81 24.19 11.30
N THR A 914 -19.39 23.10 10.65
CA THR A 914 -19.58 21.73 11.15
C THR A 914 -18.40 20.83 10.73
N LEU A 915 -18.18 19.75 11.46
CA LEU A 915 -17.20 18.73 11.07
C LEU A 915 -17.79 17.82 9.99
N PRO A 916 -17.06 17.52 8.90
CA PRO A 916 -17.53 16.61 7.86
C PRO A 916 -17.69 15.19 8.43
N LEU A 917 -18.82 14.55 8.11
CA LEU A 917 -19.12 13.18 8.54
C LEU A 917 -19.25 12.27 7.32
N ASN A 918 -18.77 11.04 7.45
CA ASN A 918 -18.98 10.00 6.44
C ASN A 918 -20.43 9.45 6.50
N PRO A 919 -20.87 8.61 5.55
CA PRO A 919 -22.22 8.05 5.54
C PRO A 919 -22.61 7.23 6.78
N SER A 920 -21.63 6.81 7.60
CA SER A 920 -21.86 6.12 8.88
C SER A 920 -22.01 7.06 10.09
N GLY A 921 -21.96 8.38 9.88
CA GLY A 921 -22.09 9.40 10.91
C GLY A 921 -20.81 9.62 11.74
N LYS A 922 -19.65 9.13 11.28
CA LYS A 922 -18.34 9.35 11.92
C LYS A 922 -17.57 10.47 11.21
N LEU A 923 -16.68 11.16 11.93
CA LEU A 923 -15.79 12.19 11.37
C LEU A 923 -15.04 11.68 10.15
N ASP A 924 -15.16 12.39 9.03
CA ASP A 924 -14.42 12.14 7.80
C ASP A 924 -13.19 13.07 7.75
N ARG A 925 -12.04 12.55 8.18
CA ARG A 925 -10.79 13.32 8.20
C ARG A 925 -10.23 13.58 6.79
N ALA A 926 -10.60 12.79 5.79
CA ALA A 926 -10.15 12.99 4.41
C ALA A 926 -10.89 14.18 3.77
N ALA A 927 -12.15 14.38 4.14
CA ALA A 927 -12.98 15.50 3.70
C ALA A 927 -12.67 16.84 4.41
N LEU A 928 -11.73 16.87 5.37
CA LEU A 928 -11.32 18.13 6.01
C LEU A 928 -10.61 19.04 4.99
N PRO A 929 -10.94 20.34 4.92
CA PRO A 929 -10.33 21.24 3.94
C PRO A 929 -8.83 21.46 4.21
N ALA A 930 -8.07 21.77 3.16
CA ALA A 930 -6.67 22.17 3.31
C ALA A 930 -6.59 23.59 3.91
N PRO A 931 -5.64 23.89 4.82
CA PRO A 931 -5.46 25.24 5.33
C PRO A 931 -5.02 26.19 4.20
N ALA A 932 -5.55 27.41 4.20
CA ALA A 932 -5.14 28.44 3.23
C ALA A 932 -3.62 28.68 3.32
N ARG A 933 -2.92 28.69 2.18
CA ARG A 933 -1.48 28.98 2.12
C ARG A 933 -1.24 30.39 2.66
N GLU A 934 -0.41 30.53 3.70
CA GLU A 934 0.18 31.81 4.07
C GLU A 934 1.07 32.27 2.90
N ARG A 935 0.50 33.05 1.98
CA ARG A 935 1.31 33.92 1.12
C ARG A 935 1.95 34.94 2.05
N ALA A 936 3.28 35.01 2.04
CA ALA A 936 3.99 36.15 2.57
C ALA A 936 3.40 37.42 1.93
N GLU A 937 2.68 38.21 2.74
CA GLU A 937 2.13 39.48 2.31
C GLU A 937 3.29 40.42 1.92
N PRO A 938 3.30 40.99 0.71
CA PRO A 938 4.10 42.17 0.44
C PRO A 938 3.56 43.32 1.29
N ALA A 939 4.47 44.00 1.97
CA ALA A 939 4.19 45.16 2.80
C ALA A 939 3.31 46.20 2.08
N THR A 940 2.19 46.54 2.72
CA THR A 940 1.54 47.87 2.77
C THR A 940 1.42 48.67 1.46
N ALA A 941 0.19 48.77 0.96
CA ALA A 941 -0.33 50.02 0.40
C ALA A 941 -1.75 50.24 0.97
N GLY A 942 -1.94 51.38 1.64
CA GLY A 942 -3.05 51.67 2.56
C GLY A 942 -4.43 51.94 1.95
N PRO A 943 -5.42 52.26 2.80
CA PRO A 943 -6.83 52.35 2.43
C PRO A 943 -7.24 53.73 1.88
N ASP A 944 -8.17 53.67 0.92
CA ASP A 944 -9.14 54.67 0.49
C ASP A 944 -8.69 56.04 -0.06
N ALA A 945 -8.96 56.23 -1.36
CA ALA A 945 -9.49 57.49 -1.91
C ALA A 945 -10.23 57.26 -3.24
N ALA A 946 -11.52 56.95 -3.12
CA ALA A 946 -12.66 57.63 -3.76
C ALA A 946 -12.69 57.93 -5.30
N VAL A 947 -13.90 57.65 -5.83
CA VAL A 947 -14.63 58.31 -6.93
C VAL A 947 -14.38 57.82 -8.37
N GLY A 948 -15.47 57.37 -9.00
CA GLY A 948 -15.63 57.54 -10.46
C GLY A 948 -16.53 56.51 -11.14
N THR A 949 -17.85 56.63 -10.99
CA THR A 949 -18.82 56.06 -11.93
C THR A 949 -18.61 56.63 -13.34
N GLY A 950 -18.47 55.75 -14.33
CA GLY A 950 -18.61 56.06 -15.75
C GLY A 950 -19.30 54.88 -16.45
N PRO A 951 -20.34 55.11 -17.28
CA PRO A 951 -21.02 54.07 -18.04
C PRO A 951 -20.29 53.84 -19.36
N ASP A 952 -20.04 52.59 -19.72
CA ASP A 952 -20.30 52.04 -21.06
C ASP A 952 -19.65 50.65 -21.20
N ASP A 953 -20.44 49.76 -21.81
CA ASP A 953 -20.09 48.50 -22.47
C ASP A 953 -19.19 47.50 -21.73
N ASP A 954 -19.83 46.57 -21.03
CA ASP A 954 -19.43 45.16 -21.04
C ASP A 954 -20.69 44.32 -20.83
N ALA A 955 -21.40 44.02 -21.93
CA ALA A 955 -22.17 42.79 -21.97
C ALA A 955 -21.19 41.64 -21.69
N PRO A 956 -21.53 40.62 -20.88
CA PRO A 956 -20.64 39.50 -20.67
C PRO A 956 -20.33 38.92 -22.06
N VAL A 957 -19.06 38.98 -22.48
CA VAL A 957 -18.61 38.30 -23.68
C VAL A 957 -18.93 36.83 -23.44
N VAL A 958 -19.98 36.36 -24.08
CA VAL A 958 -20.32 34.95 -24.13
C VAL A 958 -19.12 34.30 -24.81
N ASP A 959 -18.33 33.53 -24.07
CA ASP A 959 -17.22 32.79 -24.64
C ASP A 959 -17.80 31.76 -25.63
N GLU A 960 -17.71 32.09 -26.92
CA GLU A 960 -18.32 31.33 -28.00
C GLU A 960 -17.82 29.88 -28.01
N VAL A 961 -16.58 29.61 -27.59
CA VAL A 961 -16.03 28.25 -27.51
C VAL A 961 -16.68 27.49 -26.36
N VAL A 962 -16.82 28.13 -25.20
CA VAL A 962 -17.47 27.55 -24.02
C VAL A 962 -18.94 27.23 -24.30
N GLU A 963 -19.69 28.14 -24.91
CA GLU A 963 -21.10 27.90 -25.25
C GLU A 963 -21.28 26.84 -26.33
N GLU A 964 -20.36 26.76 -27.31
CA GLU A 964 -20.43 25.72 -28.33
C GLU A 964 -20.15 24.33 -27.72
N ILE A 965 -19.14 24.21 -26.84
CA ILE A 965 -18.85 22.97 -26.11
C ILE A 965 -20.03 22.60 -25.20
N ARG A 966 -20.59 23.57 -24.46
CA ARG A 966 -21.80 23.39 -23.64
C ARG A 966 -22.96 22.86 -24.48
N THR A 967 -23.24 23.48 -25.62
CA THR A 967 -24.30 23.04 -26.55
C THR A 967 -24.05 21.61 -27.03
N ILE A 968 -22.81 21.28 -27.39
CA ILE A 968 -22.44 19.91 -27.79
C ILE A 968 -22.71 18.92 -26.65
N TRP A 969 -22.37 19.27 -25.41
CA TRP A 969 -22.60 18.41 -24.25
C TRP A 969 -24.08 18.25 -23.95
N GLN A 970 -24.85 19.34 -23.93
CA GLN A 970 -26.31 19.32 -23.74
C GLN A 970 -26.98 18.42 -24.79
N ASP A 971 -26.60 18.57 -26.06
CA ASP A 971 -27.13 17.75 -27.15
C ASP A 971 -26.76 16.27 -27.01
N VAL A 972 -25.56 15.93 -26.54
CA VAL A 972 -25.09 14.54 -26.49
C VAL A 972 -25.56 13.84 -25.21
N LEU A 973 -25.53 14.51 -24.07
CA LEU A 973 -25.93 14.00 -22.75
C LEU A 973 -27.44 14.10 -22.52
N GLN A 974 -28.15 14.92 -23.31
CA GLN A 974 -29.58 15.21 -23.13
C GLN A 974 -29.87 15.84 -21.75
N ILE A 975 -29.03 16.80 -21.34
CA ILE A 975 -29.15 17.57 -20.10
C ILE A 975 -29.25 19.05 -20.49
N ASP A 976 -30.27 19.76 -20.02
CA ASP A 976 -30.55 21.13 -20.45
C ASP A 976 -29.64 22.18 -19.78
N ASP A 977 -29.16 21.94 -18.56
CA ASP A 977 -28.32 22.88 -17.80
C ASP A 977 -27.10 22.14 -17.24
N ILE A 978 -25.90 22.56 -17.64
CA ILE A 978 -24.63 21.90 -17.32
C ILE A 978 -23.65 22.95 -16.81
N GLY A 979 -23.10 22.83 -15.61
CA GLY A 979 -22.10 23.77 -15.08
C GLY A 979 -20.76 23.74 -15.84
N LEU A 980 -19.97 24.82 -15.77
CA LEU A 980 -18.65 24.87 -16.44
C LEU A 980 -17.62 23.93 -15.83
N ASP A 981 -17.71 23.77 -14.51
CA ASP A 981 -16.80 22.96 -13.69
C ASP A 981 -17.40 21.58 -13.38
N GLU A 982 -18.53 21.22 -13.98
CA GLU A 982 -19.13 19.90 -13.83
C GLU A 982 -18.36 18.87 -14.65
N ASP A 983 -17.99 17.76 -14.00
CA ASP A 983 -17.22 16.68 -14.60
C ASP A 983 -18.10 15.86 -15.57
N LEU A 984 -17.58 15.64 -16.79
CA LEU A 984 -18.25 14.89 -17.86
C LEU A 984 -18.77 13.53 -17.41
N PHE A 985 -18.00 12.82 -16.58
CA PHE A 985 -18.31 11.46 -16.14
C PHE A 985 -19.41 11.48 -15.08
N ASP A 986 -19.40 12.45 -14.17
CA ASP A 986 -20.43 12.63 -13.15
C ASP A 986 -21.79 12.93 -13.80
N LEU A 987 -21.79 13.61 -14.95
CA LEU A 987 -22.96 13.87 -15.79
C LEU A 987 -23.43 12.65 -16.62
N GLY A 988 -22.80 11.49 -16.45
CA GLY A 988 -23.13 10.25 -17.15
C GLY A 988 -22.37 10.03 -18.47
N GLY A 989 -21.28 10.78 -18.69
CA GLY A 989 -20.36 10.55 -19.79
C GLY A 989 -19.69 9.16 -19.73
N HIS A 990 -19.60 8.51 -20.88
CA HIS A 990 -18.88 7.26 -21.07
C HIS A 990 -18.18 7.26 -22.44
N SER A 991 -17.39 6.23 -22.74
CA SER A 991 -16.59 6.13 -23.99
C SER A 991 -17.34 6.55 -25.26
N LEU A 992 -18.58 6.07 -25.47
CA LEU A 992 -19.39 6.44 -26.64
C LEU A 992 -19.79 7.93 -26.65
N THR A 993 -20.10 8.50 -25.49
CA THR A 993 -20.46 9.92 -25.33
C THR A 993 -19.25 10.80 -25.66
N ILE A 994 -18.06 10.42 -25.17
CA ILE A 994 -16.81 11.14 -25.45
C ILE A 994 -16.50 11.15 -26.95
N THR A 995 -16.62 10.00 -27.63
CA THR A 995 -16.36 9.95 -29.08
C THR A 995 -17.33 10.84 -29.86
N ARG A 996 -18.61 10.89 -29.45
CA ARG A 996 -19.61 11.80 -30.03
C ARG A 996 -19.28 13.27 -29.77
N ILE A 997 -18.88 13.62 -28.55
CA ILE A 997 -18.49 14.98 -28.16
C ILE A 997 -17.26 15.41 -28.98
N SER A 998 -16.19 14.59 -29.01
CA SER A 998 -14.97 14.89 -29.78
C SER A 998 -15.27 15.07 -31.27
N SER A 999 -16.07 14.19 -31.88
CA SER A 999 -16.48 14.33 -33.28
C SER A 999 -17.24 15.64 -33.54
N ARG A 1000 -18.17 16.03 -32.65
CA ARG A 1000 -18.91 17.28 -32.78
C ARG A 1000 -18.03 18.51 -32.57
N ILE A 1001 -17.07 18.46 -31.66
CA ILE A 1001 -16.07 19.51 -31.47
C ILE A 1001 -15.25 19.67 -32.76
N HIS A 1002 -14.79 18.56 -33.35
CA HIS A 1002 -14.09 18.61 -34.63
C HIS A 1002 -14.95 19.22 -35.75
N GLN A 1003 -16.22 18.85 -35.85
CA GLN A 1003 -17.13 19.38 -36.89
C GLN A 1003 -17.46 20.87 -36.72
N ARG A 1004 -17.75 21.31 -35.49
CA ARG A 1004 -18.21 22.67 -35.24
C ARG A 1004 -17.06 23.65 -35.02
N LEU A 1005 -15.97 23.19 -34.42
CA LEU A 1005 -14.84 24.03 -34.02
C LEU A 1005 -13.57 23.74 -34.82
N GLY A 1006 -13.52 22.68 -35.63
CA GLY A 1006 -12.35 22.37 -36.48
C GLY A 1006 -11.13 21.86 -35.70
N VAL A 1007 -11.29 21.55 -34.42
CA VAL A 1007 -10.21 21.04 -33.55
C VAL A 1007 -10.42 19.55 -33.31
N GLU A 1008 -9.40 18.76 -33.63
CA GLU A 1008 -9.39 17.33 -33.29
C GLU A 1008 -8.72 17.17 -31.92
N LEU A 1009 -9.50 16.73 -30.93
CA LEU A 1009 -9.00 16.47 -29.58
C LEU A 1009 -8.70 14.99 -29.41
N SER A 1010 -7.55 14.68 -28.82
CA SER A 1010 -7.25 13.30 -28.39
C SER A 1010 -8.23 12.90 -27.28
N LEU A 1011 -8.49 11.59 -27.16
CA LEU A 1011 -9.36 11.09 -26.09
C LEU A 1011 -8.74 11.31 -24.70
N GLU A 1012 -7.42 11.40 -24.61
CA GLU A 1012 -6.65 11.66 -23.38
C GLU A 1012 -7.04 13.00 -22.73
N VAL A 1013 -7.30 14.03 -23.54
CA VAL A 1013 -7.74 15.35 -23.06
C VAL A 1013 -9.00 15.25 -22.19
N PHE A 1014 -9.97 14.43 -22.59
CA PHE A 1014 -11.23 14.28 -21.84
C PHE A 1014 -11.06 13.52 -20.51
N PHE A 1015 -9.92 12.86 -20.30
CA PHE A 1015 -9.60 12.17 -19.04
C PHE A 1015 -8.81 13.05 -18.08
N GLU A 1016 -7.88 13.86 -18.61
CA GLU A 1016 -7.06 14.76 -17.82
C GLU A 1016 -7.80 16.05 -17.44
N MET A 1017 -8.70 16.49 -18.31
CA MET A 1017 -9.41 17.77 -18.25
C MET A 1017 -10.91 17.53 -18.52
N PRO A 1018 -11.65 16.94 -17.57
CA PRO A 1018 -12.99 16.42 -17.80
C PRO A 1018 -14.11 17.47 -17.72
N THR A 1019 -13.81 18.78 -17.64
CA THR A 1019 -14.82 19.84 -17.52
C THR A 1019 -14.92 20.69 -18.80
N ILE A 1020 -16.05 21.40 -18.99
CA ILE A 1020 -16.23 22.33 -20.12
C ILE A 1020 -15.17 23.43 -20.08
N ALA A 1021 -14.86 23.96 -18.89
CA ALA A 1021 -13.88 25.03 -18.71
C ALA A 1021 -12.48 24.59 -19.21
N GLU A 1022 -12.01 23.43 -18.79
CA GLU A 1022 -10.68 22.93 -19.15
C GLU A 1022 -10.60 22.54 -20.63
N ILE A 1023 -11.61 21.88 -21.20
CA ILE A 1023 -11.62 21.53 -22.63
C ILE A 1023 -11.64 22.79 -23.50
N ALA A 1024 -12.36 23.84 -23.07
CA ALA A 1024 -12.36 25.10 -23.78
C ALA A 1024 -10.95 25.74 -23.84
N GLU A 1025 -10.13 25.59 -22.78
CA GLU A 1025 -8.73 26.03 -22.80
C GLU A 1025 -7.91 25.29 -23.86
N VAL A 1026 -8.02 23.96 -23.91
CA VAL A 1026 -7.31 23.15 -24.91
C VAL A 1026 -7.73 23.50 -26.34
N VAL A 1027 -9.03 23.71 -26.56
CA VAL A 1027 -9.55 24.12 -27.87
C VAL A 1027 -9.06 25.51 -28.25
N ARG A 1028 -8.94 26.44 -27.29
CA ARG A 1028 -8.37 27.77 -27.50
C ARG A 1028 -6.91 27.67 -27.92
N GLU A 1029 -6.09 26.93 -27.16
CA GLU A 1029 -4.66 26.73 -27.47
C GLU A 1029 -4.45 26.10 -28.85
N ALA A 1030 -5.30 25.15 -29.24
CA ALA A 1030 -5.22 24.52 -30.56
C ALA A 1030 -5.62 25.45 -31.72
N ARG A 1031 -6.42 26.49 -31.46
CA ARG A 1031 -6.87 27.46 -32.46
C ARG A 1031 -5.95 28.67 -32.63
N GLY A 1032 -5.07 28.92 -31.66
CA GLY A 1032 -4.10 30.03 -31.68
C GLY A 1032 -4.58 31.25 -30.91
#